data_AF-A0A970C0G0-F1
#
_entry.id   AF-A0A970C0G0-F1
#
_cell.length_a   1.000
_cell.length_b   1.000
_cell.length_c   1.000
_cell.angle_alpha   90.00
_cell.angle_beta   90.00
_cell.angle_gamma   90.00
#
_symmetry.space_group_name_H-M   'P 1'
#
loop_
_entity.id
_entity.type
_entity.pdbx_description
1 polymer ?
#
loop_
_entity_poly.entity_id
_entity_poly.type
_entity_poly.pdbx_seq_one_letter_code
_entity_poly.pdbx_strand_id
1 'polypeptide(L)'
;MRYVAQAIGVAFLLLAAAVSPCRAVVAKQPPLGTFQMRPELVGQHPRLFFTAADIPLLQQRANGEAKFFVDAARSDYAGYRGQAYPTPFPTDWKQFLYGDWALVTFDMLAVARNDTTARNTAKNWALGLAADRWWVKDDLAPMDALSGLSMTYDVLYHHFTEAQRAQLRAAIWDGMTYIRGRTFVDQYWTHDYQNNHAHNRINAMAMAAFAIYGDDPAYNVQPYADLAIQQIRNVLEWAPDDGSQHEGPGYWLFGHHWVVRMVHLAEHVTGENLVGQYPHMTNAHLFRLYMTTPGWNDTFNIGDGGGGAPNNVTAMVRGIADAQDPWSTTVLRNWMQHEPDRFYQHTIWGLLWYDGTLAARPVEELPLGRFWGDLEMVSVRSGWTTDDVGFVFKCGPVGGHKMQQLRGSSYINVAHDDADQNHFLIYAFGKMLAADDGYPDINYTSSHNTLLIDGLGQPRDGSTWQQPFDYSLTGRMRDVCLGGNTFFGTGDASPCYERASRFWRHAAFVDGRYVVLLDDLIGTGTANRQFQWRLHNTGTWTTQGANKYRVTESGGVWLDIEFLNDGAMTSQFFAATDHAQQGLAVTQTGHTAKFLSVLVPRRTGLAPLTAQKPQTYNATAVQVDGDGKRDIIAVRTDTSGAIPLFGAGTLAGRAVAAIVTYAGSQVESLMMVRGDWLLNDGVALVSTNADVNLSRRNEDDSVIVEIAPPYKAAPLGVVQLRLGGFSAGAGYVVAVDGVRMGTMTADGAGELLLPVEVDELRTITIEVPNLVANAGPDQTVTDTDGDGFETVTLDGSASFARTGEITGWFWFLDDVMAGMGQTLVKALPVGENVITLAVTNMYGEQATDTVTVTVEPGAAVPGDCDGDGDVDLDDFVVLKNNFGRTGDATRADGDFDGDRDVDLDDFVILKSNFGT
;
A
#
# COMPACT_ATOMS: atom_id res chain seq x y z
N MET A 1 -2.54 20.11 -25.13
CA MET A 1 -3.09 19.21 -26.18
C MET A 1 -2.53 19.48 -27.58
N ARG A 2 -1.23 19.77 -27.69
CA ARG A 2 -0.42 19.58 -28.91
C ARG A 2 0.64 18.55 -28.51
N TYR A 3 1.15 17.75 -29.44
CA TYR A 3 2.08 16.60 -29.24
C TYR A 3 1.42 15.24 -29.00
N VAL A 4 0.66 14.74 -29.98
CA VAL A 4 0.62 13.29 -30.34
C VAL A 4 0.20 13.22 -31.82
N ALA A 5 1.13 13.49 -32.73
CA ALA A 5 0.98 13.17 -34.15
C ALA A 5 2.28 13.48 -34.89
N GLN A 6 3.24 12.53 -34.89
CA GLN A 6 4.19 12.28 -35.99
C GLN A 6 5.27 11.29 -35.55
N ALA A 7 5.18 10.03 -35.98
CA ALA A 7 6.33 9.19 -36.32
C ALA A 7 5.85 7.83 -36.88
N ILE A 8 5.76 7.70 -38.21
CA ILE A 8 5.76 6.38 -38.88
C ILE A 8 6.68 6.47 -40.10
N GLY A 9 7.65 5.55 -40.18
CA GLY A 9 8.40 5.31 -41.41
C GLY A 9 9.58 4.34 -41.29
N VAL A 10 9.32 3.06 -41.57
CA VAL A 10 10.21 2.07 -42.21
C VAL A 10 11.32 1.40 -41.37
N ALA A 11 11.24 0.07 -41.20
CA ALA A 11 12.23 -0.89 -41.74
C ALA A 11 11.80 -2.36 -41.53
N PHE A 12 11.91 -3.14 -42.62
CA PHE A 12 11.58 -4.55 -42.75
C PHE A 12 12.85 -5.43 -42.73
N LEU A 13 12.65 -6.71 -42.36
CA LEU A 13 13.31 -7.94 -42.84
C LEU A 13 14.63 -8.48 -42.22
N LEU A 14 14.51 -9.77 -41.85
CA LEU A 14 15.48 -10.88 -41.75
C LEU A 14 16.27 -11.06 -40.43
N LEU A 15 15.96 -12.13 -39.68
CA LEU A 15 16.66 -13.41 -39.82
C LEU A 15 15.95 -14.52 -39.02
N ALA A 16 15.74 -15.66 -39.67
CA ALA A 16 15.25 -16.90 -39.08
C ALA A 16 16.44 -17.82 -38.75
N ALA A 17 16.44 -18.47 -37.57
CA ALA A 17 16.98 -19.81 -37.39
C ALA A 17 16.57 -20.44 -36.04
N ALA A 18 15.92 -21.60 -36.16
CA ALA A 18 15.88 -22.76 -35.26
C ALA A 18 15.39 -22.58 -33.80
N VAL A 19 14.09 -22.84 -33.58
CA VAL A 19 13.49 -23.11 -32.27
C VAL A 19 13.19 -24.60 -32.14
N SER A 20 13.69 -25.24 -31.08
CA SER A 20 13.21 -26.56 -30.64
C SER A 20 11.83 -26.42 -30.00
N PRO A 21 10.88 -27.36 -30.21
CA PRO A 21 9.52 -27.19 -29.71
C PRO A 21 9.49 -27.48 -28.20
N CYS A 22 9.56 -26.43 -27.39
CA CYS A 22 9.08 -26.49 -26.02
C CYS A 22 7.61 -26.07 -26.02
N ARG A 23 6.75 -26.86 -25.35
CA ARG A 23 5.29 -26.70 -25.34
C ARG A 23 4.91 -25.31 -24.81
N ALA A 24 4.60 -24.39 -25.73
CA ALA A 24 3.70 -23.30 -25.43
C ALA A 24 2.38 -23.90 -24.94
N VAL A 25 1.81 -23.34 -23.88
CA VAL A 25 0.39 -23.48 -23.64
C VAL A 25 -0.28 -22.73 -24.79
N VAL A 26 -0.49 -23.44 -25.90
CA VAL A 26 -1.36 -22.97 -26.97
C VAL A 26 -2.75 -22.98 -26.36
N ALA A 27 -3.23 -21.81 -25.93
CA ALA A 27 -4.63 -21.62 -25.62
C ALA A 27 -5.40 -22.10 -26.86
N LYS A 28 -6.12 -23.23 -26.72
CA LYS A 28 -6.84 -23.84 -27.84
C LYS A 28 -7.82 -22.81 -28.37
N GLN A 29 -7.72 -22.48 -29.67
CA GLN A 29 -8.83 -21.85 -30.37
C GLN A 29 -10.10 -22.61 -30.00
N PRO A 30 -11.15 -21.95 -29.49
CA PRO A 30 -12.37 -22.65 -29.16
C PRO A 30 -12.81 -23.36 -30.45
N PRO A 31 -13.26 -24.61 -30.35
CA PRO A 31 -13.75 -25.32 -31.52
C PRO A 31 -14.73 -24.43 -32.27
N LEU A 32 -14.56 -24.33 -33.59
CA LEU A 32 -15.48 -23.57 -34.43
C LEU A 32 -16.92 -24.02 -34.15
N GLY A 33 -17.82 -23.07 -33.89
CA GLY A 33 -19.23 -23.33 -33.56
C GLY A 33 -19.53 -23.47 -32.06
N THR A 34 -18.72 -22.89 -31.17
CA THR A 34 -18.90 -23.00 -29.71
C THR A 34 -19.56 -21.78 -29.09
N PHE A 35 -19.35 -20.58 -29.64
CA PHE A 35 -20.12 -19.42 -29.25
C PHE A 35 -21.59 -19.65 -29.58
N GLN A 36 -22.44 -19.45 -28.58
CA GLN A 36 -23.88 -19.40 -28.73
C GLN A 36 -24.35 -18.10 -28.12
N MET A 37 -24.81 -17.20 -28.97
CA MET A 37 -25.54 -16.02 -28.51
C MET A 37 -26.78 -16.48 -27.73
N ARG A 38 -27.06 -15.81 -26.61
CA ARG A 38 -28.29 -16.02 -25.85
C ARG A 38 -29.51 -16.04 -26.77
N PRO A 39 -30.37 -17.06 -26.70
CA PRO A 39 -31.45 -17.26 -27.68
C PRO A 39 -32.35 -16.05 -27.88
N GLU A 40 -32.61 -15.29 -26.82
CA GLU A 40 -33.43 -14.08 -26.82
C GLU A 40 -32.82 -12.89 -27.58
N LEU A 41 -31.52 -12.91 -27.88
CA LEU A 41 -30.82 -11.86 -28.63
C LEU A 41 -30.73 -12.17 -30.13
N VAL A 42 -30.95 -13.42 -30.53
CA VAL A 42 -30.82 -13.83 -31.94
C VAL A 42 -31.88 -13.16 -32.80
N GLY A 43 -31.45 -12.39 -33.80
CA GLY A 43 -32.34 -11.63 -34.69
C GLY A 43 -33.04 -10.44 -34.03
N GLN A 44 -32.65 -10.05 -32.81
CA GLN A 44 -33.15 -8.87 -32.12
C GLN A 44 -32.13 -7.74 -32.16
N HIS A 45 -32.62 -6.49 -32.14
CA HIS A 45 -31.81 -5.29 -32.06
C HIS A 45 -32.52 -4.22 -31.22
N PRO A 46 -31.82 -3.44 -30.37
CA PRO A 46 -30.40 -3.56 -30.03
C PRO A 46 -30.11 -4.86 -29.25
N ARG A 47 -28.86 -5.32 -29.29
CA ARG A 47 -28.43 -6.57 -28.62
C ARG A 47 -26.98 -6.61 -28.13
N LEU A 48 -26.17 -5.59 -28.40
CA LEU A 48 -24.76 -5.62 -27.98
C LEU A 48 -24.61 -5.47 -26.45
N PHE A 49 -25.26 -4.47 -25.88
CA PHE A 49 -25.11 -4.12 -24.45
C PHE A 49 -26.43 -4.03 -23.69
N PHE A 50 -27.54 -3.99 -24.41
CA PHE A 50 -28.89 -3.89 -23.87
C PHE A 50 -29.87 -4.28 -24.97
N THR A 51 -31.09 -4.63 -24.57
CA THR A 51 -32.19 -4.97 -25.45
C THR A 51 -33.19 -3.81 -25.56
N ALA A 52 -34.14 -3.91 -26.49
CA ALA A 52 -35.26 -2.97 -26.56
C ALA A 52 -36.08 -2.89 -25.26
N ALA A 53 -36.12 -3.98 -24.47
CA ALA A 53 -36.83 -4.01 -23.18
C ALA A 53 -36.13 -3.18 -22.09
N ASP A 54 -34.83 -2.94 -22.22
CA ASP A 54 -34.03 -2.18 -21.26
C ASP A 54 -34.13 -0.65 -21.50
N ILE A 55 -34.56 -0.22 -22.68
CA ILE A 55 -34.63 1.19 -23.07
C ILE A 55 -35.44 2.06 -22.07
N PRO A 56 -36.63 1.65 -21.59
CA PRO A 56 -37.36 2.44 -20.59
C PRO A 56 -36.56 2.68 -19.30
N LEU A 57 -35.81 1.67 -18.83
CA LEU A 57 -34.94 1.80 -17.67
C LEU A 57 -33.75 2.73 -17.96
N LEU A 58 -33.12 2.61 -19.13
CA LEU A 58 -32.05 3.53 -19.54
C LEU A 58 -32.54 4.98 -19.63
N GLN A 59 -33.73 5.21 -20.15
CA GLN A 59 -34.37 6.53 -20.17
C GLN A 59 -34.67 7.04 -18.76
N GLN A 60 -35.11 6.17 -17.85
CA GLN A 60 -35.29 6.52 -16.44
C GLN A 60 -33.95 6.93 -15.80
N ARG A 61 -32.89 6.13 -15.96
CA ARG A 61 -31.55 6.41 -15.43
C ARG A 61 -30.97 7.70 -16.01
N ALA A 62 -31.15 7.95 -17.30
CA ALA A 62 -30.74 9.19 -17.97
C ALA A 62 -31.44 10.44 -17.41
N ASN A 63 -32.64 10.29 -16.85
CA ASN A 63 -33.36 11.36 -16.17
C ASN A 63 -33.08 11.42 -14.66
N GLY A 64 -32.53 10.36 -14.08
CA GLY A 64 -32.27 10.21 -12.65
C GLY A 64 -30.77 10.14 -12.34
N GLU A 65 -30.34 9.03 -11.75
CA GLU A 65 -28.99 8.87 -11.20
C GLU A 65 -27.86 9.08 -12.21
N ALA A 66 -28.03 8.67 -13.47
CA ALA A 66 -27.00 8.74 -14.49
C ALA A 66 -27.12 10.01 -15.37
N LYS A 67 -27.95 10.98 -14.96
CA LYS A 67 -28.20 12.21 -15.71
C LYS A 67 -26.92 12.98 -16.04
N PHE A 68 -25.97 13.00 -15.10
CA PHE A 68 -24.66 13.64 -15.28
C PHE A 68 -23.97 13.19 -16.58
N PHE A 69 -23.83 11.87 -16.76
CA PHE A 69 -23.10 11.30 -17.91
C PHE A 69 -23.77 11.64 -19.24
N VAL A 70 -25.10 11.62 -19.28
CA VAL A 70 -25.88 11.94 -20.47
C VAL A 70 -25.76 13.42 -20.84
N ASP A 71 -25.83 14.30 -19.84
CA ASP A 71 -25.76 15.74 -20.06
C ASP A 71 -24.33 16.20 -20.44
N ALA A 72 -23.31 15.66 -19.77
CA ALA A 72 -21.91 15.93 -20.08
C ALA A 72 -21.56 15.49 -21.50
N ALA A 73 -21.89 14.25 -21.88
CA ALA A 73 -21.69 13.77 -23.24
C ALA A 73 -22.49 14.60 -24.27
N ARG A 74 -23.71 15.03 -23.94
CA ARG A 74 -24.49 15.91 -24.83
C ARG A 74 -23.84 17.27 -25.04
N SER A 75 -23.17 17.80 -24.02
CA SER A 75 -22.42 19.05 -24.07
C SER A 75 -21.18 18.92 -24.95
N ASP A 76 -20.34 17.91 -24.70
CA ASP A 76 -19.08 17.68 -25.43
C ASP A 76 -19.27 17.57 -26.94
N TYR A 77 -20.38 16.92 -27.36
CA TYR A 77 -20.68 16.70 -28.77
C TYR A 77 -21.73 17.65 -29.34
N ALA A 78 -22.11 18.70 -28.61
CA ALA A 78 -23.14 19.67 -29.06
C ALA A 78 -22.76 20.33 -30.39
N GLY A 79 -21.48 20.65 -30.58
CA GLY A 79 -20.98 21.27 -31.81
C GLY A 79 -21.05 20.37 -33.03
N TYR A 80 -21.04 19.05 -32.85
CA TYR A 80 -21.04 18.04 -33.93
C TYR A 80 -22.45 17.53 -34.25
N ARG A 81 -23.38 17.62 -33.29
CA ARG A 81 -24.77 17.18 -33.45
C ARG A 81 -25.46 17.99 -34.56
N GLY A 82 -26.00 17.31 -35.55
CA GLY A 82 -26.63 17.90 -36.73
C GLY A 82 -25.70 18.17 -37.92
N GLN A 83 -24.38 17.94 -37.77
CA GLN A 83 -23.45 18.10 -38.88
C GLN A 83 -23.53 16.95 -39.90
N ALA A 84 -23.20 17.27 -41.16
CA ALA A 84 -23.02 16.26 -42.19
C ALA A 84 -21.71 15.49 -41.98
N TYR A 85 -21.64 14.29 -42.55
CA TYR A 85 -20.41 13.51 -42.63
C TYR A 85 -19.30 14.32 -43.32
N PRO A 86 -18.07 14.37 -42.77
CA PRO A 86 -17.01 15.23 -43.29
C PRO A 86 -16.49 14.74 -44.64
N THR A 87 -16.29 15.68 -45.57
CA THR A 87 -15.67 15.40 -46.88
C THR A 87 -14.76 16.57 -47.27
N PRO A 88 -13.43 16.37 -47.44
CA PRO A 88 -12.70 15.12 -47.25
C PRO A 88 -12.70 14.64 -45.79
N PHE A 89 -12.54 13.33 -45.59
CA PHE A 89 -12.42 12.78 -44.24
C PHE A 89 -11.11 13.25 -43.57
N PRO A 90 -11.13 13.62 -42.28
CA PRO A 90 -9.93 14.11 -41.60
C PRO A 90 -8.80 13.07 -41.55
N THR A 91 -7.56 13.55 -41.53
CA THR A 91 -6.34 12.74 -41.37
C THR A 91 -5.61 13.00 -40.05
N ASP A 92 -6.28 13.69 -39.12
CA ASP A 92 -5.78 14.00 -37.78
C ASP A 92 -6.53 13.19 -36.69
N TRP A 93 -6.38 13.56 -35.42
CA TRP A 93 -7.05 12.90 -34.30
C TRP A 93 -8.59 12.85 -34.44
N LYS A 94 -9.22 13.67 -35.30
CA LYS A 94 -10.67 13.62 -35.47
C LYS A 94 -11.14 12.32 -36.12
N GLN A 95 -10.24 11.51 -36.68
CA GLN A 95 -10.60 10.17 -37.14
C GLN A 95 -11.26 9.33 -36.02
N PHE A 96 -10.77 9.43 -34.79
CA PHE A 96 -11.36 8.79 -33.61
C PHE A 96 -12.72 9.41 -33.25
N LEU A 97 -12.80 10.75 -33.31
CA LEU A 97 -14.02 11.50 -33.03
C LEU A 97 -15.20 11.06 -33.90
N TYR A 98 -14.99 10.96 -35.21
CA TYR A 98 -16.06 10.56 -36.15
C TYR A 98 -16.37 9.05 -36.12
N GLY A 99 -15.57 8.25 -35.41
CA GLY A 99 -15.78 6.83 -35.14
C GLY A 99 -16.51 6.59 -33.81
N ASP A 100 -15.96 5.71 -32.97
CA ASP A 100 -16.52 5.27 -31.67
C ASP A 100 -17.02 6.45 -30.83
N TRP A 101 -16.20 7.48 -30.64
CA TRP A 101 -16.47 8.55 -29.68
C TRP A 101 -17.81 9.27 -29.92
N ALA A 102 -18.03 9.78 -31.14
CA ALA A 102 -19.27 10.48 -31.46
C ALA A 102 -20.41 9.54 -31.85
N LEU A 103 -20.15 8.46 -32.59
CA LEU A 103 -21.22 7.55 -33.03
C LEU A 103 -21.91 6.91 -31.83
N VAL A 104 -21.14 6.30 -30.92
CA VAL A 104 -21.68 5.70 -29.69
C VAL A 104 -22.42 6.75 -28.87
N THR A 105 -21.85 7.95 -28.73
CA THR A 105 -22.50 9.05 -28.00
C THR A 105 -23.84 9.42 -28.63
N PHE A 106 -23.92 9.59 -29.95
CA PHE A 106 -25.15 9.94 -30.62
C PHE A 106 -26.20 8.82 -30.60
N ASP A 107 -25.77 7.57 -30.71
CA ASP A 107 -26.64 6.40 -30.57
C ASP A 107 -27.26 6.34 -29.18
N MET A 108 -26.45 6.51 -28.14
CA MET A 108 -26.93 6.51 -26.77
C MET A 108 -27.75 7.75 -26.42
N LEU A 109 -27.50 8.93 -27.01
CA LEU A 109 -28.39 10.09 -26.88
C LEU A 109 -29.74 9.85 -27.56
N ALA A 110 -29.77 9.13 -28.67
CA ALA A 110 -31.01 8.71 -29.32
C ALA A 110 -31.82 7.78 -28.40
N VAL A 111 -31.16 6.85 -27.69
CA VAL A 111 -31.81 5.96 -26.71
C VAL A 111 -32.27 6.73 -25.47
N ALA A 112 -31.36 7.46 -24.83
CA ALA A 112 -31.55 8.08 -23.53
C ALA A 112 -32.54 9.26 -23.54
N ARG A 113 -32.58 10.03 -24.64
CA ARG A 113 -33.35 11.28 -24.74
C ARG A 113 -34.31 11.34 -25.92
N ASN A 114 -34.41 10.27 -26.72
CA ASN A 114 -35.09 10.33 -28.02
C ASN A 114 -34.57 11.48 -28.90
N ASP A 115 -33.26 11.81 -28.80
CA ASP A 115 -32.67 12.94 -29.53
C ASP A 115 -32.61 12.63 -31.04
N THR A 116 -33.59 13.14 -31.77
CA THR A 116 -33.74 12.89 -33.21
C THR A 116 -32.60 13.46 -34.03
N THR A 117 -31.96 14.55 -33.56
CA THR A 117 -30.84 15.17 -34.26
C THR A 117 -29.60 14.31 -34.12
N ALA A 118 -29.28 13.83 -32.91
CA ALA A 118 -28.20 12.88 -32.68
C ALA A 118 -28.37 11.61 -33.53
N ARG A 119 -29.57 11.01 -33.49
CA ARG A 119 -29.90 9.83 -34.32
C ARG A 119 -29.65 10.05 -35.81
N ASN A 120 -30.11 11.18 -36.36
CA ASN A 120 -29.95 11.48 -37.77
C ASN A 120 -28.48 11.73 -38.14
N THR A 121 -27.70 12.35 -37.25
CA THR A 121 -26.26 12.52 -37.42
C THR A 121 -25.52 11.19 -37.42
N ALA A 122 -25.74 10.33 -36.42
CA ALA A 122 -25.16 8.98 -36.36
C ALA A 122 -25.47 8.18 -37.63
N LYS A 123 -26.75 8.16 -38.04
CA LYS A 123 -27.20 7.51 -39.28
C LYS A 123 -26.47 8.06 -40.51
N ASN A 124 -26.32 9.38 -40.64
CA ASN A 124 -25.62 9.98 -41.78
C ASN A 124 -24.13 9.63 -41.79
N TRP A 125 -23.47 9.72 -40.63
CA TRP A 125 -22.04 9.48 -40.50
C TRP A 125 -21.69 8.01 -40.69
N ALA A 126 -22.47 7.08 -40.13
CA ALA A 126 -22.28 5.65 -40.32
C ALA A 126 -22.39 5.24 -41.80
N LEU A 127 -23.37 5.79 -42.53
CA LEU A 127 -23.49 5.53 -43.98
C LEU A 127 -22.34 6.14 -44.78
N GLY A 128 -21.84 7.31 -44.38
CA GLY A 128 -20.66 7.95 -44.98
C GLY A 128 -19.38 7.11 -44.77
N LEU A 129 -19.10 6.72 -43.53
CA LEU A 129 -17.98 5.84 -43.20
C LEU A 129 -18.06 4.50 -43.97
N ALA A 130 -19.24 3.89 -44.01
CA ALA A 130 -19.45 2.64 -44.74
C ALA A 130 -19.21 2.79 -46.25
N ALA A 131 -19.48 3.96 -46.83
CA ALA A 131 -19.21 4.23 -48.24
C ALA A 131 -17.72 4.51 -48.53
N ASP A 132 -17.06 5.30 -47.69
CA ASP A 132 -15.68 5.75 -47.94
C ASP A 132 -14.63 4.66 -47.70
N ARG A 133 -14.88 3.78 -46.72
CA ARG A 133 -14.00 2.65 -46.35
C ARG A 133 -12.52 3.00 -46.12
N TRP A 134 -12.17 4.27 -45.92
CA TRP A 134 -10.79 4.70 -45.67
C TRP A 134 -10.22 4.02 -44.42
N TRP A 135 -11.10 3.72 -43.47
CA TRP A 135 -10.83 3.12 -42.17
C TRP A 135 -10.54 1.62 -42.24
N VAL A 136 -10.37 1.02 -43.42
CA VAL A 136 -9.94 -0.40 -43.57
C VAL A 136 -8.45 -0.48 -43.94
N LYS A 137 -7.63 0.48 -43.50
CA LYS A 137 -6.24 0.66 -43.98
C LYS A 137 -5.16 0.66 -42.90
N ASP A 138 -5.53 0.73 -41.62
CA ASP A 138 -4.61 0.92 -40.50
C ASP A 138 -5.09 0.19 -39.23
N ASP A 139 -4.48 0.50 -38.08
CA ASP A 139 -4.75 -0.13 -36.78
C ASP A 139 -5.75 0.65 -35.92
N LEU A 140 -5.34 1.69 -35.17
CA LEU A 140 -6.17 2.28 -34.10
C LEU A 140 -7.48 2.95 -34.58
N ALA A 141 -7.40 4.01 -35.39
CA ALA A 141 -8.59 4.74 -35.83
C ALA A 141 -9.60 3.87 -36.61
N PRO A 142 -9.15 2.91 -37.44
CA PRO A 142 -9.98 1.83 -37.96
C PRO A 142 -10.79 1.02 -36.94
N MET A 143 -10.22 0.65 -35.80
CA MET A 143 -10.92 -0.11 -34.76
C MET A 143 -12.02 0.72 -34.11
N ASP A 144 -11.75 1.99 -33.82
CA ASP A 144 -12.75 2.94 -33.32
C ASP A 144 -13.88 3.14 -34.34
N ALA A 145 -13.56 3.31 -35.63
CA ALA A 145 -14.57 3.44 -36.68
C ALA A 145 -15.47 2.19 -36.79
N LEU A 146 -14.88 0.99 -36.72
CA LEU A 146 -15.64 -0.25 -36.74
C LEU A 146 -16.52 -0.42 -35.49
N SER A 147 -16.02 -0.06 -34.30
CA SER A 147 -16.78 -0.10 -33.05
C SER A 147 -18.00 0.82 -33.13
N GLY A 148 -17.80 2.08 -33.56
CA GLY A 148 -18.88 3.03 -33.76
C GLY A 148 -19.90 2.56 -34.81
N LEU A 149 -19.45 2.06 -35.97
CA LEU A 149 -20.34 1.50 -37.00
C LEU A 149 -21.19 0.34 -36.49
N SER A 150 -20.58 -0.56 -35.71
CA SER A 150 -21.25 -1.74 -35.15
C SER A 150 -22.30 -1.33 -34.12
N MET A 151 -21.98 -0.36 -33.25
CA MET A 151 -22.94 0.22 -32.31
C MET A 151 -24.11 0.89 -33.03
N THR A 152 -23.84 1.72 -34.05
CA THR A 152 -24.90 2.42 -34.79
C THR A 152 -25.78 1.44 -35.57
N TYR A 153 -25.20 0.42 -36.20
CA TYR A 153 -25.97 -0.64 -36.87
C TYR A 153 -26.92 -1.34 -35.88
N ASP A 154 -26.43 -1.68 -34.70
CA ASP A 154 -27.21 -2.37 -33.67
C ASP A 154 -28.32 -1.48 -33.08
N VAL A 155 -27.94 -0.32 -32.56
CA VAL A 155 -28.85 0.58 -31.83
C VAL A 155 -29.89 1.20 -32.76
N LEU A 156 -29.50 1.57 -33.98
CA LEU A 156 -30.40 2.22 -34.94
C LEU A 156 -30.94 1.26 -36.02
N TYR A 157 -30.81 -0.05 -35.84
CA TYR A 157 -31.20 -1.08 -36.81
C TYR A 157 -32.57 -0.84 -37.47
N HIS A 158 -33.58 -0.55 -36.65
CA HIS A 158 -34.97 -0.31 -37.08
C HIS A 158 -35.20 1.08 -37.70
N HIS A 159 -34.21 1.96 -37.67
CA HIS A 159 -34.24 3.28 -38.32
C HIS A 159 -33.58 3.26 -39.70
N PHE A 160 -32.97 2.15 -40.11
CA PHE A 160 -32.42 1.95 -41.45
C PHE A 160 -33.41 1.24 -42.38
N THR A 161 -33.33 1.52 -43.68
CA THR A 161 -33.95 0.65 -44.70
C THR A 161 -33.11 -0.62 -44.86
N GLU A 162 -33.67 -1.67 -45.48
CA GLU A 162 -32.87 -2.89 -45.72
C GLU A 162 -31.63 -2.63 -46.58
N ALA A 163 -31.73 -1.76 -47.59
CA ALA A 163 -30.57 -1.39 -48.40
C ALA A 163 -29.47 -0.70 -47.57
N GLN A 164 -29.86 0.15 -46.61
CA GLN A 164 -28.92 0.80 -45.69
C GLN A 164 -28.31 -0.21 -44.70
N ARG A 165 -29.11 -1.14 -44.16
CA ARG A 165 -28.60 -2.24 -43.32
C ARG A 165 -27.61 -3.12 -44.09
N ALA A 166 -27.93 -3.49 -45.33
CA ALA A 166 -27.03 -4.28 -46.18
C ALA A 166 -25.70 -3.55 -46.45
N GLN A 167 -25.73 -2.24 -46.71
CA GLN A 167 -24.51 -1.44 -46.87
C GLN A 167 -23.65 -1.45 -45.59
N LEU A 168 -24.26 -1.21 -44.43
CA LEU A 168 -23.55 -1.22 -43.14
C LEU A 168 -23.01 -2.61 -42.80
N ARG A 169 -23.81 -3.66 -43.01
CA ARG A 169 -23.43 -5.06 -42.78
C ARG A 169 -22.23 -5.46 -43.62
N ALA A 170 -22.21 -5.10 -44.91
CA ALA A 170 -21.07 -5.29 -45.78
C ALA A 170 -19.84 -4.49 -45.31
N ALA A 171 -20.03 -3.27 -44.81
CA ALA A 171 -18.96 -2.46 -44.24
C ALA A 171 -18.33 -3.12 -43.01
N ILE A 172 -19.16 -3.56 -42.07
CA ILE A 172 -18.77 -4.24 -40.83
C ILE A 172 -18.06 -5.57 -41.13
N TRP A 173 -18.61 -6.38 -42.04
CA TRP A 173 -18.00 -7.65 -42.46
C TRP A 173 -16.58 -7.47 -43.00
N ASP A 174 -16.41 -6.54 -43.94
CA ASP A 174 -15.11 -6.24 -44.53
C ASP A 174 -14.10 -5.72 -43.49
N GLY A 175 -14.54 -4.88 -42.55
CA GLY A 175 -13.69 -4.44 -41.42
C GLY A 175 -13.27 -5.60 -40.51
N MET A 176 -14.22 -6.43 -40.11
CA MET A 176 -13.99 -7.60 -39.27
C MET A 176 -13.04 -8.62 -39.93
N THR A 177 -13.22 -8.89 -41.22
CA THR A 177 -12.35 -9.80 -41.98
C THR A 177 -10.95 -9.24 -42.17
N TYR A 178 -10.82 -7.92 -42.41
CA TYR A 178 -9.55 -7.22 -42.47
C TYR A 178 -8.77 -7.35 -41.16
N ILE A 179 -9.40 -7.06 -40.03
CA ILE A 179 -8.78 -7.13 -38.70
C ILE A 179 -8.29 -8.54 -38.40
N ARG A 180 -9.15 -9.54 -38.59
CA ARG A 180 -8.77 -10.94 -38.34
C ARG A 180 -7.53 -11.33 -39.13
N GLY A 181 -7.49 -11.00 -40.42
CA GLY A 181 -6.38 -11.38 -41.31
C GLY A 181 -5.04 -10.69 -41.01
N ARG A 182 -5.05 -9.56 -40.30
CA ARG A 182 -3.84 -8.76 -40.02
C ARG A 182 -3.38 -8.83 -38.57
N THR A 183 -4.32 -8.93 -37.64
CA THR A 183 -4.08 -8.76 -36.21
C THR A 183 -3.95 -10.09 -35.47
N PHE A 184 -4.81 -11.05 -35.79
CA PHE A 184 -5.03 -12.24 -34.96
C PHE A 184 -4.41 -13.53 -35.52
N VAL A 185 -3.64 -13.43 -36.61
CA VAL A 185 -3.02 -14.58 -37.28
C VAL A 185 -1.57 -14.28 -37.67
N ASP A 186 -0.70 -15.27 -37.51
CA ASP A 186 0.66 -15.33 -38.07
C ASP A 186 1.59 -14.12 -37.78
N GLN A 187 1.40 -13.42 -36.65
CA GLN A 187 2.30 -12.35 -36.17
C GLN A 187 2.93 -12.69 -34.82
N TYR A 188 4.11 -12.15 -34.54
CA TYR A 188 4.83 -12.43 -33.29
C TYR A 188 4.11 -11.92 -32.03
N TRP A 189 3.28 -10.89 -32.15
CA TRP A 189 2.47 -10.31 -31.06
C TRP A 189 1.09 -10.97 -30.88
N THR A 190 0.74 -11.99 -31.67
CA THR A 190 -0.61 -12.62 -31.60
C THR A 190 -0.93 -13.28 -30.25
N HIS A 191 0.08 -13.46 -29.39
CA HIS A 191 -0.04 -14.06 -28.07
C HIS A 191 0.13 -13.03 -26.93
N ASP A 192 0.15 -11.74 -27.28
CA ASP A 192 0.24 -10.64 -26.33
C ASP A 192 -1.13 -9.97 -26.18
N TYR A 193 -1.74 -10.13 -25.01
CA TYR A 193 -3.13 -9.77 -24.77
C TYR A 193 -3.32 -8.50 -23.93
N GLN A 194 -2.29 -8.03 -23.21
CA GLN A 194 -2.43 -6.92 -22.25
C GLN A 194 -2.09 -5.55 -22.82
N ASN A 195 -1.46 -5.46 -23.99
CA ASN A 195 -1.19 -4.16 -24.60
C ASN A 195 -2.51 -3.49 -25.01
N ASN A 196 -2.56 -2.18 -24.84
CA ASN A 196 -3.75 -1.40 -25.10
C ASN A 196 -4.29 -1.47 -26.55
N HIS A 197 -3.43 -1.68 -27.56
CA HIS A 197 -3.89 -1.86 -28.94
C HIS A 197 -4.65 -3.18 -29.11
N ALA A 198 -4.19 -4.27 -28.49
CA ALA A 198 -4.92 -5.55 -28.53
C ALA A 198 -6.32 -5.40 -27.94
N HIS A 199 -6.45 -4.69 -26.80
CA HIS A 199 -7.76 -4.43 -26.21
C HIS A 199 -8.73 -3.73 -27.18
N ASN A 200 -8.27 -2.68 -27.89
CA ASN A 200 -9.09 -1.97 -28.88
C ASN A 200 -9.50 -2.90 -30.05
N ARG A 201 -8.53 -3.64 -30.61
CA ARG A 201 -8.77 -4.55 -31.75
C ARG A 201 -9.75 -5.67 -31.40
N ILE A 202 -9.64 -6.25 -30.20
CA ILE A 202 -10.54 -7.31 -29.73
C ILE A 202 -11.94 -6.74 -29.52
N ASN A 203 -12.06 -5.56 -28.90
CA ASN A 203 -13.34 -4.88 -28.72
C ASN A 203 -14.05 -4.64 -30.06
N ALA A 204 -13.34 -4.06 -31.04
CA ALA A 204 -13.90 -3.75 -32.34
C ALA A 204 -14.37 -5.01 -33.09
N MET A 205 -13.57 -6.09 -33.04
CA MET A 205 -13.94 -7.38 -33.64
C MET A 205 -15.16 -8.00 -32.94
N ALA A 206 -15.21 -7.95 -31.60
CA ALA A 206 -16.31 -8.49 -30.82
C ALA A 206 -17.62 -7.75 -31.12
N MET A 207 -17.61 -6.42 -31.07
CA MET A 207 -18.77 -5.60 -31.42
C MET A 207 -19.24 -5.87 -32.84
N ALA A 208 -18.32 -5.93 -33.82
CA ALA A 208 -18.64 -6.23 -35.20
C ALA A 208 -19.27 -7.61 -35.38
N ALA A 209 -18.66 -8.65 -34.81
CA ALA A 209 -19.14 -10.03 -34.92
C ALA A 209 -20.54 -10.17 -34.33
N PHE A 210 -20.76 -9.68 -33.10
CA PHE A 210 -22.06 -9.81 -32.45
C PHE A 210 -23.14 -8.90 -33.07
N ALA A 211 -22.76 -7.74 -33.62
CA ALA A 211 -23.71 -6.83 -34.24
C ALA A 211 -24.39 -7.45 -35.47
N ILE A 212 -23.68 -8.22 -36.30
CA ILE A 212 -24.25 -8.83 -37.53
C ILE A 212 -24.52 -10.33 -37.41
N TYR A 213 -24.43 -10.88 -36.19
CA TYR A 213 -24.54 -12.31 -35.94
C TYR A 213 -25.92 -12.87 -36.32
N GLY A 214 -25.95 -13.70 -37.36
CA GLY A 214 -27.17 -14.37 -37.82
C GLY A 214 -28.13 -13.51 -38.65
N ASP A 215 -27.78 -12.24 -38.95
CA ASP A 215 -28.66 -11.33 -39.70
C ASP A 215 -28.76 -11.67 -41.18
N ASP A 216 -27.70 -12.25 -41.73
CA ASP A 216 -27.60 -12.57 -43.15
C ASP A 216 -26.78 -13.86 -43.34
N PRO A 217 -27.39 -14.93 -43.88
CA PRO A 217 -26.71 -16.20 -44.08
C PRO A 217 -25.56 -16.14 -45.11
N ALA A 218 -25.42 -15.04 -45.87
CA ALA A 218 -24.30 -14.83 -46.76
C ALA A 218 -22.96 -14.62 -46.03
N TYR A 219 -23.00 -14.21 -44.75
CA TYR A 219 -21.82 -13.95 -43.94
C TYR A 219 -21.61 -15.04 -42.89
N ASN A 220 -20.48 -15.76 -42.97
CA ASN A 220 -20.13 -16.77 -41.97
C ASN A 220 -19.47 -16.11 -40.74
N VAL A 221 -20.29 -15.57 -39.84
CA VAL A 221 -19.84 -14.78 -38.68
C VAL A 221 -19.35 -15.66 -37.52
N GLN A 222 -19.82 -16.91 -37.41
CA GLN A 222 -19.53 -17.82 -36.29
C GLN A 222 -18.03 -17.89 -35.90
N PRO A 223 -17.07 -18.09 -36.82
CA PRO A 223 -15.65 -18.17 -36.46
C PRO A 223 -15.09 -16.90 -35.82
N TYR A 224 -15.66 -15.74 -36.15
CA TYR A 224 -15.24 -14.45 -35.60
C TYR A 224 -15.82 -14.23 -34.20
N ALA A 225 -17.06 -14.66 -34.00
CA ALA A 225 -17.70 -14.65 -32.68
C ALA A 225 -17.00 -15.61 -31.70
N ASP A 226 -16.65 -16.82 -32.16
CA ASP A 226 -15.85 -17.79 -31.40
C ASP A 226 -14.49 -17.18 -30.99
N LEU A 227 -13.79 -16.57 -31.96
CA LEU A 227 -12.51 -15.91 -31.72
C LEU A 227 -12.64 -14.74 -30.75
N ALA A 228 -13.68 -13.90 -30.89
CA ALA A 228 -13.90 -12.76 -30.01
C ALA A 228 -14.02 -13.19 -28.54
N ILE A 229 -14.88 -14.16 -28.23
CA ILE A 229 -15.02 -14.67 -26.85
C ILE A 229 -13.71 -15.27 -26.33
N GLN A 230 -12.98 -16.01 -27.17
CA GLN A 230 -11.67 -16.53 -26.78
C GLN A 230 -10.71 -15.41 -26.38
N GLN A 231 -10.59 -14.39 -27.23
CA GLN A 231 -9.65 -13.30 -27.01
C GLN A 231 -10.02 -12.48 -25.76
N ILE A 232 -11.31 -12.27 -25.50
CA ILE A 232 -11.77 -11.61 -24.26
C ILE A 232 -11.38 -12.43 -23.03
N ARG A 233 -11.57 -13.76 -23.06
CA ARG A 233 -11.12 -14.64 -21.96
C ARG A 233 -9.60 -14.64 -21.81
N ASN A 234 -8.84 -14.60 -22.90
CA ASN A 234 -7.38 -14.51 -22.84
C ASN A 234 -6.93 -13.19 -22.21
N VAL A 235 -7.56 -12.07 -22.54
CA VAL A 235 -7.31 -10.76 -21.89
C VAL A 235 -7.52 -10.88 -20.38
N LEU A 236 -8.63 -11.47 -19.94
CA LEU A 236 -8.91 -11.59 -18.50
C LEU A 236 -7.99 -12.59 -17.79
N GLU A 237 -7.61 -13.69 -18.44
CA GLU A 237 -6.68 -14.67 -17.90
C GLU A 237 -5.27 -14.08 -17.69
N TRP A 238 -4.87 -13.13 -18.54
CA TRP A 238 -3.56 -12.48 -18.47
C TRP A 238 -3.54 -11.19 -17.63
N ALA A 239 -4.70 -10.69 -17.24
CA ALA A 239 -4.80 -9.52 -16.38
C ALA A 239 -4.41 -9.88 -14.94
N PRO A 240 -3.67 -9.03 -14.22
CA PRO A 240 -3.25 -9.35 -12.86
C PRO A 240 -4.40 -9.19 -11.86
N ASP A 241 -4.49 -10.13 -10.92
CA ASP A 241 -5.57 -10.18 -9.93
C ASP A 241 -5.58 -8.94 -9.02
N ASP A 242 -4.43 -8.30 -8.82
CA ASP A 242 -4.31 -7.09 -7.99
C ASP A 242 -4.86 -5.82 -8.66
N GLY A 243 -5.22 -5.88 -9.95
CA GLY A 243 -5.78 -4.78 -10.73
C GLY A 243 -4.76 -3.83 -11.37
N SER A 244 -3.46 -4.05 -11.15
CA SER A 244 -2.43 -3.18 -11.71
C SER A 244 -2.32 -3.27 -13.23
N GLN A 245 -1.64 -2.29 -13.85
CA GLN A 245 -1.29 -2.35 -15.27
C GLN A 245 0.13 -1.86 -15.53
N HIS A 246 0.93 -2.67 -16.21
CA HIS A 246 2.35 -2.46 -16.47
C HIS A 246 2.64 -1.25 -17.37
N GLU A 247 1.73 -0.90 -18.30
CA GLU A 247 1.83 0.32 -19.12
C GLU A 247 1.56 1.62 -18.32
N GLY A 248 1.33 1.52 -17.01
CA GLY A 248 1.14 2.67 -16.12
C GLY A 248 -0.25 3.29 -16.15
N PRO A 249 -0.50 4.32 -15.31
CA PRO A 249 -1.83 4.94 -15.16
C PRO A 249 -2.30 5.70 -16.40
N GLY A 250 -1.37 6.16 -17.26
CA GLY A 250 -1.69 6.82 -18.53
C GLY A 250 -2.38 5.86 -19.50
N TYR A 251 -1.72 4.74 -19.81
CA TYR A 251 -2.29 3.72 -20.69
C TYR A 251 -3.35 2.85 -20.04
N TRP A 252 -3.43 2.79 -18.70
CA TRP A 252 -4.59 2.21 -18.03
C TRP A 252 -5.89 2.90 -18.48
N LEU A 253 -5.93 4.24 -18.56
CA LEU A 253 -7.12 4.97 -19.02
C LEU A 253 -7.49 4.66 -20.48
N PHE A 254 -6.47 4.53 -21.33
CA PHE A 254 -6.66 4.23 -22.75
C PHE A 254 -7.03 2.76 -22.99
N GLY A 255 -6.42 1.81 -22.29
CA GLY A 255 -6.65 0.37 -22.48
C GLY A 255 -7.88 -0.16 -21.74
N HIS A 256 -8.04 0.21 -20.48
CA HIS A 256 -9.00 -0.43 -19.59
C HIS A 256 -10.47 -0.14 -19.95
N HIS A 257 -10.75 1.00 -20.60
CA HIS A 257 -12.11 1.28 -21.05
C HIS A 257 -12.59 0.31 -22.14
N TRP A 258 -11.69 -0.29 -22.93
CA TRP A 258 -12.02 -1.37 -23.86
C TRP A 258 -12.30 -2.67 -23.10
N VAL A 259 -11.49 -2.97 -22.07
CA VAL A 259 -11.64 -4.17 -21.23
C VAL A 259 -13.02 -4.21 -20.57
N VAL A 260 -13.43 -3.14 -19.89
CA VAL A 260 -14.76 -3.09 -19.24
C VAL A 260 -15.92 -3.22 -20.24
N ARG A 261 -15.77 -2.75 -21.49
CA ARG A 261 -16.78 -2.92 -22.55
C ARG A 261 -16.82 -4.36 -23.05
N MET A 262 -15.66 -4.94 -23.34
CA MET A 262 -15.55 -6.33 -23.80
C MET A 262 -16.18 -7.30 -22.81
N VAL A 263 -15.94 -7.09 -21.51
CA VAL A 263 -16.54 -7.90 -20.46
C VAL A 263 -18.06 -7.73 -20.46
N HIS A 264 -18.57 -6.50 -20.54
CA HIS A 264 -20.03 -6.25 -20.51
C HIS A 264 -20.68 -6.90 -21.72
N LEU A 265 -20.08 -6.71 -22.90
CA LEU A 265 -20.51 -7.31 -24.15
C LEU A 265 -20.57 -8.83 -24.03
N ALA A 266 -19.48 -9.48 -23.59
CA ALA A 266 -19.39 -10.92 -23.48
C ALA A 266 -20.43 -11.49 -22.49
N GLU A 267 -20.52 -10.94 -21.28
CA GLU A 267 -21.52 -11.37 -20.30
C GLU A 267 -22.95 -11.16 -20.80
N HIS A 268 -23.21 -10.04 -21.48
CA HIS A 268 -24.53 -9.76 -22.04
C HIS A 268 -24.92 -10.79 -23.10
N VAL A 269 -24.02 -11.14 -24.03
CA VAL A 269 -24.34 -12.02 -25.17
C VAL A 269 -24.23 -13.52 -24.85
N THR A 270 -23.44 -13.92 -23.85
CA THR A 270 -23.29 -15.35 -23.47
C THR A 270 -24.02 -15.72 -22.17
N GLY A 271 -24.26 -14.76 -21.27
CA GLY A 271 -24.77 -15.02 -19.92
C GLY A 271 -23.71 -15.50 -18.93
N GLU A 272 -22.42 -15.46 -19.28
CA GLU A 272 -21.33 -15.75 -18.35
C GLU A 272 -21.23 -14.68 -17.25
N ASN A 273 -20.71 -15.07 -16.08
CA ASN A 273 -20.30 -14.14 -15.02
C ASN A 273 -18.77 -14.06 -15.03
N LEU A 274 -18.23 -13.19 -15.88
CA LEU A 274 -16.79 -12.97 -16.03
C LEU A 274 -16.25 -12.12 -14.88
N VAL A 275 -16.98 -11.10 -14.44
CA VAL A 275 -16.56 -10.26 -13.30
C VAL A 275 -16.32 -11.10 -12.05
N GLY A 276 -17.23 -12.03 -11.74
CA GLY A 276 -17.08 -12.93 -10.59
C GLY A 276 -15.99 -14.00 -10.73
N GLN A 277 -15.41 -14.17 -11.93
CA GLN A 277 -14.32 -15.14 -12.19
C GLN A 277 -12.93 -14.49 -12.16
N TYR A 278 -12.83 -13.19 -12.43
CA TYR A 278 -11.56 -12.50 -12.63
C TYR A 278 -11.42 -11.29 -11.70
N PRO A 279 -10.66 -11.42 -10.58
CA PRO A 279 -10.50 -10.36 -9.58
C PRO A 279 -9.98 -9.02 -10.11
N HIS A 280 -9.26 -9.05 -11.24
CA HIS A 280 -8.83 -7.83 -11.93
C HIS A 280 -9.98 -6.83 -12.12
N MET A 281 -11.18 -7.30 -12.48
CA MET A 281 -12.32 -6.43 -12.79
C MET A 281 -12.82 -5.63 -11.57
N THR A 282 -12.69 -6.19 -10.37
CA THR A 282 -13.07 -5.52 -9.11
C THR A 282 -11.92 -4.74 -8.47
N ASN A 283 -10.69 -4.89 -8.96
CA ASN A 283 -9.50 -4.26 -8.37
C ASN A 283 -8.88 -3.17 -9.25
N ALA A 284 -9.11 -3.17 -10.56
CA ALA A 284 -8.42 -2.29 -11.49
C ALA A 284 -8.66 -0.79 -11.24
N HIS A 285 -9.85 -0.40 -10.78
CA HIS A 285 -10.13 1.00 -10.43
C HIS A 285 -9.29 1.47 -9.24
N LEU A 286 -8.89 0.58 -8.33
CA LEU A 286 -8.00 0.91 -7.23
C LEU A 286 -6.61 1.30 -7.74
N PHE A 287 -6.12 0.69 -8.81
CA PHE A 287 -4.84 1.10 -9.41
C PHE A 287 -4.90 2.57 -9.84
N ARG A 288 -5.97 2.97 -10.54
CA ARG A 288 -6.14 4.37 -10.92
C ARG A 288 -6.29 5.31 -9.72
N LEU A 289 -7.02 4.86 -8.69
CA LEU A 289 -7.26 5.63 -7.46
C LEU A 289 -5.95 5.91 -6.71
N TYR A 290 -5.19 4.86 -6.39
CA TYR A 290 -3.96 4.98 -5.59
C TYR A 290 -2.79 5.55 -6.39
N MET A 291 -2.78 5.46 -7.72
CA MET A 291 -1.80 6.20 -8.55
C MET A 291 -2.18 7.68 -8.72
N THR A 292 -3.33 8.12 -8.22
CA THR A 292 -3.63 9.56 -8.10
C THR A 292 -2.95 10.12 -6.84
N THR A 293 -2.33 11.28 -6.98
CA THR A 293 -1.64 11.99 -5.89
C THR A 293 -2.63 12.55 -4.85
N PRO A 294 -2.17 12.81 -3.61
CA PRO A 294 -2.98 13.53 -2.63
C PRO A 294 -3.51 14.87 -3.17
N GLY A 295 -4.77 15.19 -2.85
CA GLY A 295 -5.46 16.35 -3.40
C GLY A 295 -6.04 16.14 -4.80
N TRP A 296 -5.87 14.93 -5.38
CA TRP A 296 -6.57 14.46 -6.58
C TRP A 296 -6.24 15.19 -7.89
N ASN A 297 -5.24 16.06 -7.93
CA ASN A 297 -4.97 16.98 -9.05
C ASN A 297 -3.77 16.61 -9.90
N ASP A 298 -3.07 15.53 -9.55
CA ASP A 298 -1.90 15.03 -10.26
C ASP A 298 -1.87 13.49 -10.21
N THR A 299 -1.00 12.85 -10.99
CA THR A 299 -0.85 11.40 -11.06
C THR A 299 0.61 11.03 -10.84
N PHE A 300 0.87 9.99 -10.03
CA PHE A 300 2.19 9.37 -9.99
C PHE A 300 2.41 8.64 -11.31
N ASN A 301 3.22 9.23 -12.18
CA ASN A 301 3.45 8.72 -13.51
C ASN A 301 4.58 7.69 -13.53
N ILE A 302 4.28 6.52 -14.11
CA ILE A 302 5.23 5.44 -14.40
C ILE A 302 4.89 4.93 -15.80
N GLY A 303 5.90 4.37 -16.49
CA GLY A 303 5.74 4.02 -17.90
C GLY A 303 5.41 5.26 -18.73
N ASP A 304 4.91 5.04 -19.94
CA ASP A 304 4.53 6.12 -20.84
C ASP A 304 3.33 6.94 -20.34
N GLY A 305 3.62 7.97 -19.54
CA GLY A 305 2.60 8.81 -18.93
C GLY A 305 3.15 10.12 -18.41
N GLY A 306 2.46 11.22 -18.68
CA GLY A 306 2.74 12.49 -18.03
C GLY A 306 2.08 12.61 -16.65
N GLY A 307 2.50 13.60 -15.88
CA GLY A 307 1.72 14.11 -14.76
C GLY A 307 0.41 14.79 -15.22
N GLY A 308 -0.37 15.23 -14.25
CA GLY A 308 -1.63 15.93 -14.43
C GLY A 308 -2.83 15.23 -13.80
N ALA A 309 -3.92 15.97 -13.70
CA ALA A 309 -5.15 15.48 -13.11
C ALA A 309 -5.71 14.27 -13.88
N PRO A 310 -6.26 13.27 -13.18
CA PRO A 310 -7.00 12.19 -13.81
C PRO A 310 -8.06 12.67 -14.80
N ASN A 311 -8.01 12.15 -16.02
CA ASN A 311 -9.01 12.36 -17.06
C ASN A 311 -9.59 11.01 -17.50
N ASN A 312 -10.60 11.03 -18.37
CA ASN A 312 -11.27 9.83 -18.90
C ASN A 312 -11.70 8.82 -17.82
N VAL A 313 -12.07 9.31 -16.64
CA VAL A 313 -12.33 8.51 -15.43
C VAL A 313 -13.57 7.62 -15.52
N THR A 314 -14.33 7.68 -16.62
CA THR A 314 -15.49 6.81 -16.89
C THR A 314 -15.12 5.32 -16.89
N ALA A 315 -13.87 4.97 -17.21
CA ALA A 315 -13.37 3.59 -17.16
C ALA A 315 -13.46 2.96 -15.75
N MET A 316 -13.45 3.78 -14.69
CA MET A 316 -13.56 3.30 -13.31
C MET A 316 -15.00 2.94 -12.91
N VAL A 317 -16.00 3.55 -13.55
CA VAL A 317 -17.41 3.50 -13.09
C VAL A 317 -17.90 2.07 -12.94
N ARG A 318 -17.56 1.21 -13.90
CA ARG A 318 -17.97 -0.19 -13.86
C ARG A 318 -17.29 -0.96 -12.72
N GLY A 319 -15.97 -0.86 -12.59
CA GLY A 319 -15.23 -1.55 -11.51
C GLY A 319 -15.70 -1.11 -10.13
N ILE A 320 -16.03 0.17 -9.95
CA ILE A 320 -16.61 0.69 -8.70
C ILE A 320 -17.96 0.03 -8.39
N ALA A 321 -18.85 -0.07 -9.39
CA ALA A 321 -20.16 -0.69 -9.22
C ALA A 321 -20.06 -2.19 -8.94
N ASP A 322 -19.23 -2.89 -9.70
CA ASP A 322 -19.01 -4.33 -9.57
C ASP A 322 -18.37 -4.69 -8.21
N ALA A 323 -17.45 -3.86 -7.71
CA ALA A 323 -16.82 -4.03 -6.40
C ALA A 323 -17.67 -3.50 -5.22
N GLN A 324 -18.74 -2.75 -5.49
CA GLN A 324 -19.50 -1.98 -4.51
C GLN A 324 -18.62 -1.10 -3.61
N ASP A 325 -17.59 -0.47 -4.20
CA ASP A 325 -16.56 0.25 -3.44
C ASP A 325 -17.07 1.63 -2.96
N PRO A 326 -17.27 1.82 -1.64
CA PRO A 326 -17.84 3.06 -1.12
C PRO A 326 -16.87 4.24 -1.14
N TRP A 327 -15.55 4.01 -1.10
CA TRP A 327 -14.57 5.08 -1.12
C TRP A 327 -14.38 5.63 -2.54
N SER A 328 -14.22 4.74 -3.51
CA SER A 328 -14.15 5.15 -4.92
C SER A 328 -15.46 5.79 -5.38
N THR A 329 -16.60 5.38 -4.83
CA THR A 329 -17.89 6.06 -5.02
C THR A 329 -17.85 7.52 -4.56
N THR A 330 -17.27 7.81 -3.40
CA THR A 330 -17.09 9.19 -2.90
C THR A 330 -16.24 10.03 -3.85
N VAL A 331 -15.10 9.49 -4.28
CA VAL A 331 -14.18 10.18 -5.20
C VAL A 331 -14.84 10.45 -6.56
N LEU A 332 -15.50 9.44 -7.14
CA LEU A 332 -16.23 9.57 -8.39
C LEU A 332 -17.29 10.67 -8.31
N ARG A 333 -18.11 10.67 -7.25
CA ARG A 333 -19.16 11.69 -7.04
C ARG A 333 -18.58 13.09 -6.87
N ASN A 334 -17.47 13.23 -6.15
CA ASN A 334 -16.76 14.50 -6.01
C ASN A 334 -16.30 15.04 -7.37
N TRP A 335 -15.70 14.21 -8.22
CA TRP A 335 -15.31 14.61 -9.58
C TRP A 335 -16.51 14.97 -10.45
N MET A 336 -17.61 14.20 -10.39
CA MET A 336 -18.83 14.54 -11.14
C MET A 336 -19.37 15.91 -10.75
N GLN A 337 -19.30 16.26 -9.46
CA GLN A 337 -19.87 17.51 -8.94
C GLN A 337 -18.96 18.73 -9.17
N HIS A 338 -17.65 18.57 -8.98
CA HIS A 338 -16.71 19.70 -8.90
C HIS A 338 -15.74 19.77 -10.09
N GLU A 339 -15.54 18.66 -10.80
CA GLU A 339 -14.51 18.54 -11.84
C GLU A 339 -15.03 17.79 -13.08
N PRO A 340 -16.16 18.24 -13.67
CA PRO A 340 -16.83 17.52 -14.76
C PRO A 340 -15.95 17.34 -16.01
N ASP A 341 -14.96 18.21 -16.23
CA ASP A 341 -14.04 18.14 -17.36
C ASP A 341 -13.14 16.88 -17.35
N ARG A 342 -13.09 16.16 -16.22
CA ARG A 342 -12.40 14.85 -16.13
C ARG A 342 -13.13 13.75 -16.92
N PHE A 343 -14.37 13.99 -17.32
CA PHE A 343 -15.21 13.06 -18.08
C PHE A 343 -15.30 13.51 -19.54
N TYR A 344 -14.47 12.93 -20.40
CA TYR A 344 -14.42 13.23 -21.83
C TYR A 344 -14.32 11.92 -22.65
N GLN A 345 -14.58 11.99 -23.97
CA GLN A 345 -14.58 10.90 -24.98
C GLN A 345 -15.60 9.77 -24.79
N HIS A 346 -15.67 9.21 -23.59
CA HIS A 346 -16.36 7.96 -23.29
C HIS A 346 -17.41 8.14 -22.19
N THR A 347 -17.71 9.38 -21.83
CA THR A 347 -18.61 9.76 -20.74
C THR A 347 -19.96 9.07 -20.79
N ILE A 348 -20.52 8.88 -21.99
CA ILE A 348 -21.87 8.31 -22.16
C ILE A 348 -22.00 6.87 -21.63
N TRP A 349 -20.90 6.12 -21.54
CA TRP A 349 -20.91 4.75 -21.01
C TRP A 349 -21.31 4.68 -19.54
N GLY A 350 -21.13 5.76 -18.78
CA GLY A 350 -21.62 5.85 -17.40
C GLY A 350 -23.13 5.66 -17.27
N LEU A 351 -23.92 5.88 -18.35
CA LEU A 351 -25.35 5.56 -18.37
C LEU A 351 -25.63 4.08 -18.11
N LEU A 352 -24.74 3.18 -18.56
CA LEU A 352 -24.92 1.75 -18.39
C LEU A 352 -24.46 1.29 -17.00
N TRP A 353 -23.37 1.85 -16.48
CA TRP A 353 -22.66 1.28 -15.33
C TRP A 353 -22.83 2.02 -14.02
N TYR A 354 -23.20 3.31 -14.02
CA TYR A 354 -23.27 4.09 -12.80
C TYR A 354 -24.42 3.66 -11.88
N ASP A 355 -24.09 3.24 -10.66
CA ASP A 355 -25.05 2.95 -9.61
C ASP A 355 -25.10 4.12 -8.61
N GLY A 356 -26.19 4.89 -8.66
CA GLY A 356 -26.41 6.02 -7.77
C GLY A 356 -26.80 5.63 -6.35
N THR A 357 -27.07 4.34 -6.09
CA THR A 357 -27.52 3.83 -4.79
C THR A 357 -26.38 3.40 -3.87
N LEU A 358 -25.16 3.27 -4.40
CA LEU A 358 -23.99 2.87 -3.62
C LEU A 358 -23.73 3.80 -2.44
N ALA A 359 -23.37 3.21 -1.30
CA ALA A 359 -22.95 3.95 -0.12
C ALA A 359 -21.66 4.71 -0.41
N ALA A 360 -21.50 5.89 0.20
CA ALA A 360 -20.27 6.67 0.18
C ALA A 360 -19.61 6.58 1.56
N ARG A 361 -18.27 6.55 1.60
CA ARG A 361 -17.47 6.68 2.83
C ARG A 361 -16.51 7.87 2.75
N PRO A 362 -16.17 8.52 3.87
CA PRO A 362 -15.15 9.57 3.90
C PRO A 362 -13.83 9.05 3.31
N VAL A 363 -13.16 9.88 2.51
CA VAL A 363 -11.87 9.50 1.88
C VAL A 363 -10.75 9.44 2.91
N GLU A 364 -10.93 10.08 4.06
CA GLU A 364 -10.03 10.05 5.20
C GLU A 364 -9.91 8.64 5.82
N GLU A 365 -10.92 7.79 5.62
CA GLU A 365 -10.92 6.37 6.05
C GLU A 365 -10.31 5.42 5.02
N LEU A 366 -10.00 5.91 3.80
CA LEU A 366 -9.43 5.07 2.75
C LEU A 366 -7.96 4.73 3.11
N PRO A 367 -7.54 3.45 3.06
CA PRO A 367 -6.19 3.06 3.43
C PRO A 367 -5.12 3.89 2.71
N LEU A 368 -4.08 4.25 3.44
CA LEU A 368 -3.09 5.24 2.96
C LEU A 368 -2.06 4.67 1.99
N GLY A 369 -1.91 3.35 1.95
CA GLY A 369 -0.98 2.70 1.04
C GLY A 369 -1.51 1.42 0.42
N ARG A 370 -0.92 1.06 -0.71
CA ARG A 370 -1.18 -0.18 -1.42
C ARG A 370 0.08 -0.71 -2.09
N PHE A 371 0.31 -2.01 -1.96
CA PHE A 371 1.34 -2.74 -2.68
C PHE A 371 0.71 -3.49 -3.86
N TRP A 372 1.29 -3.32 -5.04
CA TRP A 372 0.95 -4.00 -6.29
C TRP A 372 1.92 -5.16 -6.46
N GLY A 373 1.48 -6.35 -6.06
CA GLY A 373 2.31 -7.55 -6.08
C GLY A 373 2.75 -7.93 -7.47
N ASP A 374 1.93 -7.68 -8.50
CA ASP A 374 2.25 -8.01 -9.88
C ASP A 374 3.42 -7.16 -10.43
N LEU A 375 3.40 -5.85 -10.15
CA LEU A 375 4.44 -4.90 -10.58
C LEU A 375 5.59 -4.75 -9.57
N GLU A 376 5.48 -5.36 -8.39
CA GLU A 376 6.33 -5.11 -7.22
C GLU A 376 6.56 -3.60 -7.00
N MET A 377 5.45 -2.89 -6.78
CA MET A 377 5.40 -1.44 -6.63
C MET A 377 4.54 -1.06 -5.42
N VAL A 378 4.93 -0.03 -4.69
CA VAL A 378 4.11 0.56 -3.63
C VAL A 378 3.68 1.97 -3.98
N SER A 379 2.48 2.35 -3.57
CA SER A 379 2.07 3.75 -3.41
C SER A 379 1.60 3.95 -1.98
N VAL A 380 2.16 4.93 -1.27
CA VAL A 380 1.86 5.23 0.14
C VAL A 380 1.80 6.74 0.36
N ARG A 381 0.99 7.21 1.30
CA ARG A 381 0.81 8.64 1.60
C ARG A 381 0.52 8.92 3.06
N SER A 382 0.58 10.19 3.47
CA SER A 382 0.17 10.65 4.80
C SER A 382 -1.35 10.86 4.92
N GLY A 383 -2.02 11.10 3.79
CA GLY A 383 -3.44 11.40 3.68
C GLY A 383 -3.85 11.70 2.24
N TRP A 384 -5.10 12.12 2.03
CA TRP A 384 -5.70 12.29 0.70
C TRP A 384 -5.91 13.75 0.29
N THR A 385 -5.48 14.72 1.11
CA THR A 385 -5.63 16.16 0.84
C THR A 385 -4.41 16.72 0.12
N THR A 386 -4.50 17.97 -0.39
CA THR A 386 -3.36 18.62 -1.07
C THR A 386 -2.17 18.88 -0.15
N ASP A 387 -2.41 18.91 1.16
CA ASP A 387 -1.37 19.14 2.18
C ASP A 387 -0.56 17.88 2.51
N ASP A 388 -0.98 16.74 2.00
CA ASP A 388 -0.35 15.45 2.29
C ASP A 388 0.86 15.15 1.41
N VAL A 389 1.69 14.23 1.91
CA VAL A 389 2.88 13.72 1.25
C VAL A 389 2.59 12.31 0.73
N GLY A 390 2.95 12.02 -0.51
CA GLY A 390 2.86 10.70 -1.11
C GLY A 390 4.19 10.25 -1.71
N PHE A 391 4.40 8.94 -1.70
CA PHE A 391 5.61 8.26 -2.15
C PHE A 391 5.26 7.03 -2.99
N VAL A 392 5.97 6.86 -4.11
CA VAL A 392 5.91 5.64 -4.93
C VAL A 392 7.32 5.06 -5.03
N PHE A 393 7.43 3.74 -4.93
CA PHE A 393 8.69 3.02 -5.15
C PHE A 393 8.42 1.73 -5.95
N LYS A 394 9.19 1.53 -7.01
CA LYS A 394 9.01 0.42 -7.98
C LYS A 394 10.32 -0.33 -8.20
N CYS A 395 10.26 -1.66 -8.10
CA CYS A 395 11.34 -2.54 -8.56
C CYS A 395 10.79 -3.94 -8.79
N GLY A 396 10.50 -4.27 -10.04
CA GLY A 396 9.70 -5.44 -10.38
C GLY A 396 9.81 -5.90 -11.85
N PRO A 397 9.16 -7.03 -12.19
CA PRO A 397 9.12 -7.55 -13.54
C PRO A 397 8.59 -6.52 -14.54
N VAL A 398 9.37 -6.28 -15.59
CA VAL A 398 8.85 -5.64 -16.81
C VAL A 398 7.67 -6.49 -17.33
N GLY A 399 6.54 -5.86 -17.62
CA GLY A 399 5.28 -6.54 -17.96
C GLY A 399 4.53 -7.19 -16.78
N GLY A 400 5.03 -7.12 -15.54
CA GLY A 400 4.37 -7.72 -14.38
C GLY A 400 4.52 -9.25 -14.25
N HIS A 401 4.31 -9.79 -13.05
CA HIS A 401 4.48 -11.24 -12.78
C HIS A 401 3.51 -12.11 -13.58
N LYS A 402 2.26 -11.70 -13.76
CA LYS A 402 1.19 -12.47 -14.41
C LYS A 402 1.54 -12.76 -15.87
N MET A 403 1.90 -11.74 -16.63
CA MET A 403 2.31 -11.92 -18.03
C MET A 403 3.60 -12.73 -18.12
N GLN A 404 4.55 -12.49 -17.22
CA GLN A 404 5.79 -13.26 -17.18
C GLN A 404 5.53 -14.74 -16.85
N GLN A 405 4.59 -15.05 -15.96
CA GLN A 405 4.21 -16.42 -15.66
C GLN A 405 3.59 -17.12 -16.88
N LEU A 406 2.70 -16.44 -17.61
CA LEU A 406 1.91 -17.04 -18.68
C LEU A 406 2.62 -17.08 -20.03
N ARG A 407 3.53 -16.15 -20.31
CA ARG A 407 4.22 -16.10 -21.62
C ARG A 407 5.05 -17.34 -21.93
N GLY A 408 5.58 -18.02 -20.92
CA GLY A 408 6.62 -19.05 -21.11
C GLY A 408 7.84 -18.46 -21.82
N SER A 409 8.07 -18.84 -23.08
CA SER A 409 9.13 -18.28 -23.93
C SER A 409 8.61 -17.29 -24.99
N SER A 410 7.32 -17.01 -24.99
CA SER A 410 6.68 -16.11 -25.96
C SER A 410 7.01 -14.66 -25.67
N TYR A 411 6.95 -13.85 -26.73
CA TYR A 411 7.04 -12.40 -26.64
C TYR A 411 5.80 -11.82 -25.94
N ILE A 412 6.02 -10.77 -25.15
CA ILE A 412 5.00 -9.87 -24.62
C ILE A 412 5.38 -8.43 -24.93
N ASN A 413 4.39 -7.57 -25.17
CA ASN A 413 4.65 -6.16 -25.42
C ASN A 413 4.92 -5.46 -24.09
N VAL A 414 6.05 -4.78 -24.05
CA VAL A 414 6.51 -3.98 -22.90
C VAL A 414 7.02 -2.63 -23.40
N ALA A 415 6.45 -2.13 -24.51
CA ALA A 415 6.89 -0.90 -25.16
C ALA A 415 6.80 0.32 -24.24
N HIS A 416 5.74 0.34 -23.42
CA HIS A 416 5.36 1.42 -22.51
C HIS A 416 5.81 1.17 -21.07
N ASP A 417 6.60 0.12 -20.83
CA ASP A 417 7.40 0.01 -19.62
C ASP A 417 8.65 0.88 -19.77
N ASP A 418 9.29 1.21 -18.65
CA ASP A 418 10.48 2.06 -18.62
C ASP A 418 11.71 1.37 -18.02
N ALA A 419 12.87 2.00 -18.23
CA ALA A 419 14.16 1.60 -17.69
C ALA A 419 14.31 2.06 -16.22
N ASP A 420 13.30 1.78 -15.40
CA ASP A 420 12.99 2.49 -14.15
C ASP A 420 13.12 1.59 -12.90
N GLN A 421 13.91 0.52 -12.96
CA GLN A 421 14.08 -0.34 -11.79
C GLN A 421 14.77 0.44 -10.66
N ASN A 422 14.27 0.27 -9.42
CA ASN A 422 14.60 1.10 -8.25
C ASN A 422 14.19 2.58 -8.35
N HIS A 423 13.30 2.97 -9.27
CA HIS A 423 12.76 4.32 -9.38
C HIS A 423 11.80 4.66 -8.22
N PHE A 424 11.70 5.96 -7.92
CA PHE A 424 10.78 6.49 -6.91
C PHE A 424 10.26 7.88 -7.28
N LEU A 425 9.11 8.23 -6.71
CA LEU A 425 8.45 9.54 -6.83
C LEU A 425 8.08 10.08 -5.46
N ILE A 426 8.08 11.40 -5.31
CA ILE A 426 7.66 12.11 -4.10
C ILE A 426 6.75 13.25 -4.53
N TYR A 427 5.50 13.23 -4.04
CA TYR A 427 4.56 14.33 -4.15
C TYR A 427 4.31 14.90 -2.77
N ALA A 428 4.30 16.22 -2.62
CA ALA A 428 3.99 16.85 -1.35
C ALA A 428 3.44 18.26 -1.56
N PHE A 429 2.48 18.64 -0.72
CA PHE A 429 1.99 20.02 -0.65
C PHE A 429 1.55 20.58 -2.03
N GLY A 430 0.90 19.73 -2.82
CA GLY A 430 0.42 20.08 -4.16
C GLY A 430 1.48 20.08 -5.28
N LYS A 431 2.69 19.55 -5.04
CA LYS A 431 3.82 19.56 -5.98
C LYS A 431 4.49 18.19 -6.11
N MET A 432 4.84 17.80 -7.34
CA MET A 432 5.77 16.70 -7.59
C MET A 432 7.19 17.20 -7.30
N LEU A 433 7.84 16.64 -6.27
CA LEU A 433 9.15 17.07 -5.76
C LEU A 433 10.29 16.13 -6.16
N ALA A 434 10.01 14.85 -6.33
CA ALA A 434 10.84 13.91 -7.06
C ALA A 434 10.02 13.41 -8.24
N ALA A 435 10.31 13.94 -9.43
CA ALA A 435 9.49 13.75 -10.62
C ALA A 435 10.07 12.68 -11.55
N ASP A 436 9.23 12.20 -12.45
CA ASP A 436 9.63 11.47 -13.65
C ASP A 436 9.52 12.39 -14.87
N ASP A 437 10.26 12.06 -15.93
CA ASP A 437 10.29 12.83 -17.18
C ASP A 437 9.06 12.63 -18.06
N GLY A 438 8.25 11.61 -17.76
CA GLY A 438 6.89 11.48 -18.25
C GLY A 438 6.77 10.63 -19.49
N TYR A 439 6.38 11.24 -20.61
CA TYR A 439 6.20 10.55 -21.89
C TYR A 439 7.32 11.00 -22.85
N PRO A 440 8.52 10.42 -22.79
CA PRO A 440 9.60 10.78 -23.70
C PRO A 440 9.48 10.08 -25.07
N ASP A 441 10.07 10.67 -26.11
CA ASP A 441 10.21 10.01 -27.43
C ASP A 441 11.30 8.91 -27.43
N ILE A 442 12.17 8.92 -26.42
CA ILE A 442 13.27 7.96 -26.23
C ILE A 442 13.40 7.67 -24.74
N ASN A 443 13.34 6.39 -24.35
CA ASN A 443 13.37 6.00 -22.95
C ASN A 443 14.81 5.90 -22.47
N TYR A 444 15.14 6.65 -21.42
CA TYR A 444 16.45 6.61 -20.79
C TYR A 444 16.36 6.36 -19.29
N THR A 445 17.25 5.52 -18.77
CA THR A 445 17.47 5.36 -17.32
C THR A 445 17.86 6.68 -16.67
N SER A 446 18.56 7.55 -17.41
CA SER A 446 19.00 8.86 -16.94
C SER A 446 17.85 9.83 -16.67
N SER A 447 16.63 9.47 -17.07
CA SER A 447 15.39 10.23 -16.94
C SER A 447 14.56 9.82 -15.71
N HIS A 448 15.03 8.82 -14.97
CA HIS A 448 14.36 8.28 -13.79
C HIS A 448 15.21 8.54 -12.55
N ASN A 449 14.55 8.65 -11.38
CA ASN A 449 15.18 8.76 -10.06
C ASN A 449 15.85 7.43 -9.62
N THR A 450 16.88 6.99 -10.35
CA THR A 450 17.64 5.76 -10.13
C THR A 450 19.15 6.04 -10.35
N LEU A 451 19.95 5.02 -10.69
CA LEU A 451 21.41 5.15 -10.88
C LEU A 451 21.85 5.02 -12.34
N LEU A 452 22.95 5.68 -12.67
CA LEU A 452 23.82 5.33 -13.81
C LEU A 452 25.14 4.75 -13.29
N ILE A 453 25.75 3.82 -14.04
CA ILE A 453 27.05 3.23 -13.71
C ILE A 453 28.00 3.43 -14.89
N ASP A 454 29.07 4.21 -14.67
CA ASP A 454 29.99 4.67 -15.70
C ASP A 454 29.25 5.35 -16.88
N GLY A 455 28.17 6.07 -16.57
CA GLY A 455 27.30 6.73 -17.56
C GLY A 455 26.34 5.80 -18.31
N LEU A 456 26.27 4.50 -17.99
CA LEU A 456 25.33 3.57 -18.59
C LEU A 456 24.11 3.32 -17.70
N GLY A 457 22.94 3.25 -18.32
CA GLY A 457 21.69 2.85 -17.70
C GLY A 457 21.40 1.35 -17.72
N GLN A 458 20.13 1.03 -17.50
CA GLN A 458 19.50 -0.28 -17.54
C GLN A 458 19.35 -0.78 -18.99
N PRO A 459 18.84 -2.00 -19.25
CA PRO A 459 18.73 -2.52 -20.61
C PRO A 459 17.83 -1.64 -21.48
N ARG A 460 18.15 -1.58 -22.78
CA ARG A 460 17.44 -0.82 -23.82
C ARG A 460 17.47 0.71 -23.63
N ASP A 461 18.31 1.22 -22.74
CA ASP A 461 18.61 2.65 -22.56
C ASP A 461 18.89 3.33 -23.91
N GLY A 462 18.15 4.41 -24.21
CA GLY A 462 18.25 5.16 -25.46
C GLY A 462 17.48 4.57 -26.65
N SER A 463 16.56 3.63 -26.41
CA SER A 463 15.64 3.11 -27.43
C SER A 463 14.31 3.86 -27.39
N THR A 464 13.62 3.99 -28.54
CA THR A 464 12.24 4.51 -28.58
C THR A 464 11.27 3.69 -27.74
N TRP A 465 11.50 2.38 -27.64
CA TRP A 465 10.67 1.47 -26.84
C TRP A 465 11.55 0.49 -26.07
N GLN A 466 11.11 0.09 -24.88
CA GLN A 466 11.75 -0.96 -24.06
C GLN A 466 11.81 -2.34 -24.77
N GLN A 467 11.10 -2.53 -25.88
CA GLN A 467 11.00 -3.80 -26.59
C GLN A 467 11.79 -3.86 -27.92
N PRO A 468 12.24 -5.04 -28.40
CA PRO A 468 12.20 -6.34 -27.71
C PRO A 468 13.12 -6.36 -26.49
N PHE A 469 12.72 -7.09 -25.45
CA PHE A 469 13.35 -7.05 -24.14
C PHE A 469 13.84 -8.45 -23.72
N ASP A 470 15.01 -8.52 -23.08
CA ASP A 470 15.43 -9.74 -22.38
C ASP A 470 14.81 -9.76 -20.98
N TYR A 471 13.73 -10.51 -20.84
CA TYR A 471 12.96 -10.62 -19.61
C TYR A 471 13.72 -11.20 -18.40
N SER A 472 14.97 -11.64 -18.55
CA SER A 472 15.84 -11.99 -17.42
C SER A 472 16.48 -10.76 -16.75
N LEU A 473 16.56 -9.62 -17.46
CA LEU A 473 17.24 -8.40 -17.02
C LEU A 473 16.29 -7.44 -16.28
N THR A 474 15.69 -7.89 -15.19
CA THR A 474 14.62 -7.17 -14.50
C THR A 474 14.83 -7.11 -12.98
N GLY A 475 14.36 -6.03 -12.35
CA GLY A 475 14.47 -5.82 -10.91
C GLY A 475 13.41 -6.59 -10.11
N ARG A 476 13.64 -6.75 -8.80
CA ARG A 476 12.67 -7.37 -7.89
C ARG A 476 12.70 -6.75 -6.51
N MET A 477 11.56 -6.65 -5.83
CA MET A 477 11.53 -6.39 -4.40
C MET A 477 11.95 -7.65 -3.61
N ARG A 478 12.85 -7.44 -2.66
CA ARG A 478 13.36 -8.44 -1.71
C ARG A 478 12.61 -8.42 -0.39
N ASP A 479 12.20 -7.23 0.02
CA ASP A 479 11.55 -6.95 1.29
C ASP A 479 10.47 -5.90 1.04
N VAL A 480 9.30 -6.08 1.67
CA VAL A 480 8.14 -5.17 1.60
C VAL A 480 7.46 -5.22 2.97
N CYS A 481 7.31 -4.07 3.62
CA CYS A 481 6.53 -3.91 4.83
C CYS A 481 5.81 -2.56 4.74
N LEU A 482 4.49 -2.59 4.82
CA LEU A 482 3.62 -1.42 4.72
C LEU A 482 2.68 -1.45 5.92
N GLY A 483 2.60 -0.34 6.65
CA GLY A 483 1.65 -0.21 7.75
C GLY A 483 1.29 1.25 8.00
N GLY A 484 -0.01 1.55 7.98
CA GLY A 484 -0.51 2.93 8.00
C GLY A 484 0.12 3.81 6.91
N ASN A 485 0.77 4.90 7.32
CA ASN A 485 1.50 5.85 6.47
C ASN A 485 3.02 5.61 6.45
N THR A 486 3.49 4.46 6.95
CA THR A 486 4.91 4.09 6.97
C THR A 486 5.15 2.89 6.07
N PHE A 487 6.25 2.95 5.32
CA PHE A 487 6.67 1.91 4.39
C PHE A 487 8.16 1.65 4.51
N PHE A 488 8.55 0.38 4.40
CA PHE A 488 9.91 -0.03 4.09
C PHE A 488 9.91 -1.07 2.96
N GLY A 489 10.83 -0.91 2.01
CA GLY A 489 11.08 -1.92 1.00
C GLY A 489 12.53 -1.96 0.53
N THR A 490 12.94 -3.10 0.00
CA THR A 490 14.27 -3.27 -0.62
C THR A 490 14.12 -3.73 -2.05
N GLY A 491 14.47 -2.88 -3.02
CA GLY A 491 14.51 -3.23 -4.44
C GLY A 491 15.90 -3.71 -4.87
N ASP A 492 15.95 -4.81 -5.62
CA ASP A 492 17.15 -5.38 -6.21
C ASP A 492 17.12 -5.19 -7.72
N ALA A 493 17.82 -4.16 -8.19
CA ALA A 493 17.95 -3.86 -9.61
C ALA A 493 19.25 -4.45 -10.20
N SER A 494 20.00 -5.27 -9.45
CA SER A 494 21.29 -5.81 -9.90
C SER A 494 21.22 -6.48 -11.28
N PRO A 495 20.19 -7.30 -11.62
CA PRO A 495 20.10 -7.94 -12.93
C PRO A 495 20.02 -6.96 -14.11
N CYS A 496 19.63 -5.71 -13.88
CA CYS A 496 19.48 -4.68 -14.91
C CYS A 496 20.80 -3.98 -15.25
N TYR A 497 21.87 -4.16 -14.46
CA TYR A 497 23.12 -3.43 -14.64
C TYR A 497 24.28 -4.38 -14.90
N GLU A 498 24.78 -4.40 -16.13
CA GLU A 498 25.95 -5.22 -16.50
C GLU A 498 27.18 -4.92 -15.62
N ARG A 499 27.31 -3.67 -15.17
CA ARG A 499 28.46 -3.17 -14.40
C ARG A 499 28.29 -3.20 -12.88
N ALA A 500 27.18 -3.74 -12.37
CA ALA A 500 26.99 -4.00 -10.95
C ALA A 500 26.67 -5.47 -10.67
N SER A 501 27.35 -6.04 -9.68
CA SER A 501 26.96 -7.32 -9.07
C SER A 501 25.95 -7.14 -7.95
N ARG A 502 25.83 -5.90 -7.42
CA ARG A 502 24.80 -5.52 -6.47
C ARG A 502 24.34 -4.07 -6.72
N PHE A 503 23.03 -3.90 -6.83
CA PHE A 503 22.33 -2.65 -6.62
C PHE A 503 21.06 -2.90 -5.82
N TRP A 504 21.20 -2.79 -4.49
CA TRP A 504 20.07 -2.84 -3.58
C TRP A 504 19.72 -1.43 -3.12
N ARG A 505 18.46 -1.03 -3.30
CA ARG A 505 17.92 0.22 -2.77
C ARG A 505 16.96 -0.11 -1.64
N HIS A 506 17.33 0.26 -0.43
CA HIS A 506 16.43 0.24 0.72
C HIS A 506 15.72 1.59 0.77
N ALA A 507 14.39 1.59 0.73
CA ALA A 507 13.56 2.79 0.78
C ALA A 507 12.66 2.75 2.00
N ALA A 508 12.71 3.79 2.82
CA ALA A 508 11.83 3.99 3.98
C ALA A 508 11.05 5.30 3.81
N PHE A 509 9.72 5.25 3.89
CA PHE A 509 8.85 6.41 4.02
C PHE A 509 8.32 6.43 5.45
N VAL A 510 8.63 7.48 6.22
CA VAL A 510 8.44 7.48 7.67
C VAL A 510 7.33 8.45 8.06
N ASP A 511 6.21 7.90 8.54
CA ASP A 511 5.01 8.58 9.03
C ASP A 511 4.51 9.74 8.15
N GLY A 512 4.66 9.64 6.83
CA GLY A 512 4.26 10.75 5.97
C GLY A 512 5.18 11.97 5.95
N ARG A 513 6.34 11.94 6.62
CA ARG A 513 7.17 13.15 6.85
C ARG A 513 8.37 13.28 5.92
N TYR A 514 9.05 12.17 5.61
CA TYR A 514 10.26 12.16 4.78
C TYR A 514 10.56 10.76 4.24
N VAL A 515 11.53 10.69 3.33
CA VAL A 515 12.04 9.45 2.75
C VAL A 515 13.52 9.27 3.13
N VAL A 516 13.91 8.07 3.52
CA VAL A 516 15.31 7.65 3.64
C VAL A 516 15.61 6.60 2.58
N LEU A 517 16.66 6.83 1.80
CA LEU A 517 17.16 5.85 0.84
C LEU A 517 18.57 5.41 1.22
N LEU A 518 18.81 4.10 1.24
CA LEU A 518 20.14 3.51 1.32
C LEU A 518 20.39 2.67 0.06
N ASP A 519 21.28 3.12 -0.80
CA ASP A 519 21.78 2.34 -1.94
C ASP A 519 23.04 1.58 -1.54
N ASP A 520 23.03 0.25 -1.64
CA ASP A 520 24.17 -0.64 -1.43
C ASP A 520 24.68 -1.19 -2.78
N LEU A 521 25.88 -0.79 -3.16
CA LEU A 521 26.40 -0.95 -4.53
C LEU A 521 27.73 -1.69 -4.55
N ILE A 522 27.83 -2.67 -5.45
CA ILE A 522 29.07 -3.41 -5.73
C ILE A 522 29.24 -3.51 -7.24
N GLY A 523 30.39 -3.04 -7.74
CA GLY A 523 30.74 -3.11 -9.15
C GLY A 523 31.04 -4.55 -9.59
N THR A 524 30.75 -4.88 -10.86
CA THR A 524 31.14 -6.17 -11.44
C THR A 524 32.66 -6.26 -11.60
N GLY A 525 33.24 -7.39 -11.17
CA GLY A 525 34.68 -7.64 -11.23
C GLY A 525 35.43 -6.98 -10.07
N THR A 526 36.59 -6.37 -10.34
CA THR A 526 37.42 -5.66 -9.34
C THR A 526 37.68 -4.20 -9.70
N ALA A 527 37.15 -3.73 -10.84
CA ALA A 527 37.34 -2.37 -11.31
C ALA A 527 36.53 -1.38 -10.45
N ASN A 528 37.10 -0.20 -10.24
CA ASN A 528 36.35 0.93 -9.73
C ASN A 528 35.32 1.37 -10.78
N ARG A 529 34.12 1.72 -10.31
CA ARG A 529 33.01 2.23 -11.11
C ARG A 529 32.64 3.62 -10.64
N GLN A 530 32.10 4.42 -11.55
CA GLN A 530 31.44 5.68 -11.25
C GLN A 530 29.95 5.41 -11.06
N PHE A 531 29.48 5.40 -9.81
CA PHE A 531 28.07 5.30 -9.49
C PHE A 531 27.49 6.70 -9.40
N GLN A 532 26.47 7.01 -10.21
CA GLN A 532 25.84 8.33 -10.26
C GLN A 532 24.36 8.24 -9.91
N TRP A 533 24.02 8.74 -8.71
CA TRP A 533 22.66 8.89 -8.19
C TRP A 533 21.95 10.07 -8.82
N ARG A 534 20.68 9.90 -9.19
CA ARG A 534 19.89 10.88 -9.96
C ARG A 534 18.59 11.25 -9.27
N LEU A 535 18.21 12.53 -9.36
CA LEU A 535 16.92 13.06 -8.95
C LEU A 535 16.48 14.19 -9.89
N HIS A 536 15.23 14.15 -10.34
CA HIS A 536 14.68 15.06 -11.34
C HIS A 536 13.59 15.96 -10.74
N ASN A 537 13.66 17.26 -11.06
CA ASN A 537 12.64 18.25 -10.74
C ASN A 537 12.91 19.57 -11.50
N THR A 538 11.85 20.19 -12.03
CA THR A 538 11.92 21.44 -12.80
C THR A 538 12.09 22.72 -11.99
N GLY A 539 12.07 22.62 -10.66
CA GLY A 539 12.28 23.72 -9.74
C GLY A 539 13.72 24.24 -9.71
N THR A 540 13.98 25.21 -8.83
CA THR A 540 15.30 25.85 -8.73
C THR A 540 16.21 25.08 -7.78
N TRP A 541 17.32 24.57 -8.31
CA TRP A 541 18.32 23.80 -7.57
C TRP A 541 19.39 24.69 -6.92
N THR A 542 19.71 24.39 -5.65
CA THR A 542 20.72 25.12 -4.87
C THR A 542 21.48 24.20 -3.91
N THR A 543 22.75 24.50 -3.67
CA THR A 543 23.54 23.84 -2.61
C THR A 543 23.34 24.60 -1.30
N GLN A 544 22.93 23.88 -0.26
CA GLN A 544 22.67 24.42 1.08
C GLN A 544 23.86 24.21 2.04
N GLY A 545 24.76 23.28 1.70
CA GLY A 545 25.95 22.95 2.46
C GLY A 545 26.69 21.77 1.84
N ALA A 546 27.74 21.28 2.50
CA ALA A 546 28.40 20.05 2.07
C ALA A 546 27.38 18.91 2.06
N ASN A 547 27.20 18.26 0.90
CA ASN A 547 26.27 17.14 0.71
C ASN A 547 24.80 17.45 1.03
N LYS A 548 24.43 18.74 1.07
CA LYS A 548 23.06 19.21 1.29
C LYS A 548 22.59 20.05 0.10
N TYR A 549 21.48 19.64 -0.48
CA TYR A 549 20.91 20.24 -1.68
C TYR A 549 19.44 20.56 -1.46
N ARG A 550 18.94 21.52 -2.24
CA ARG A 550 17.52 21.89 -2.24
C ARG A 550 17.03 22.11 -3.66
N VAL A 551 15.85 21.60 -3.96
CA VAL A 551 15.05 22.06 -5.09
C VAL A 551 13.81 22.79 -4.61
N THR A 552 13.60 24.02 -5.09
CA THR A 552 12.47 24.87 -4.70
C THR A 552 11.46 24.98 -5.83
N GLU A 553 10.21 24.67 -5.50
CA GLU A 553 9.05 24.79 -6.37
C GLU A 553 8.25 26.06 -6.05
N SER A 554 7.31 26.38 -6.95
CA SER A 554 6.38 27.49 -6.72
C SER A 554 5.52 27.29 -5.46
N GLY A 555 5.04 28.39 -4.86
CA GLY A 555 4.15 28.33 -3.69
C GLY A 555 4.84 28.13 -2.34
N GLY A 556 6.17 28.28 -2.27
CA GLY A 556 6.91 28.12 -1.01
C GLY A 556 7.03 26.66 -0.57
N VAL A 557 7.12 25.75 -1.54
CA VAL A 557 7.31 24.31 -1.34
C VAL A 557 8.69 23.93 -1.86
N TRP A 558 9.40 23.06 -1.17
CA TRP A 558 10.73 22.59 -1.59
C TRP A 558 11.03 21.19 -1.08
N LEU A 559 12.06 20.58 -1.64
CA LEU A 559 12.63 19.31 -1.17
C LEU A 559 14.07 19.55 -0.70
N ASP A 560 14.34 19.24 0.56
CA ASP A 560 15.69 19.19 1.10
C ASP A 560 16.27 17.78 0.95
N ILE A 561 17.50 17.67 0.47
CA ILE A 561 18.19 16.41 0.20
C ILE A 561 19.55 16.44 0.92
N GLU A 562 19.75 15.52 1.85
CA GLU A 562 20.99 15.40 2.62
C GLU A 562 21.59 14.01 2.47
N PHE A 563 22.87 13.94 2.09
CA PHE A 563 23.62 12.68 2.07
C PHE A 563 24.50 12.55 3.32
N LEU A 564 24.27 11.49 4.08
CA LEU A 564 24.99 11.19 5.32
C LEU A 564 26.17 10.23 5.10
N ASN A 565 26.56 9.94 3.85
CA ASN A 565 27.51 8.87 3.50
C ASN A 565 28.90 9.02 4.14
N ASP A 566 29.59 7.88 4.26
CA ASP A 566 31.04 7.85 4.47
C ASP A 566 31.72 7.82 3.09
N GLY A 567 32.60 8.77 2.78
CA GLY A 567 33.39 8.80 1.54
C GLY A 567 33.27 10.08 0.70
N ALA A 568 34.17 10.23 -0.28
CA ALA A 568 34.19 11.39 -1.16
C ALA A 568 33.05 11.33 -2.18
N MET A 569 32.29 12.42 -2.30
CA MET A 569 31.23 12.60 -3.27
C MET A 569 31.48 13.84 -4.10
N THR A 570 31.10 13.79 -5.37
CA THR A 570 30.96 14.97 -6.21
C THR A 570 29.50 15.13 -6.62
N SER A 571 29.07 16.36 -6.82
CA SER A 571 27.70 16.65 -7.23
C SER A 571 27.66 17.66 -8.35
N GLN A 572 26.68 17.53 -9.23
CA GLN A 572 26.39 18.50 -10.28
C GLN A 572 24.88 18.67 -10.43
N PHE A 573 24.46 19.92 -10.63
CA PHE A 573 23.14 20.19 -11.20
C PHE A 573 23.28 20.11 -12.72
N PHE A 574 22.38 19.40 -13.38
CA PHE A 574 22.37 19.26 -14.83
C PHE A 574 21.11 19.92 -15.39
N ALA A 575 21.23 20.53 -16.56
CA ALA A 575 20.12 21.13 -17.26
C ALA A 575 19.23 20.06 -17.91
N ALA A 576 18.00 20.44 -18.23
CA ALA A 576 17.12 19.61 -19.04
C ALA A 576 17.76 19.33 -20.41
N THR A 577 17.50 18.15 -20.94
CA THR A 577 17.85 17.70 -22.28
C THR A 577 16.57 17.41 -23.05
N ASP A 578 16.67 17.03 -24.33
CA ASP A 578 15.50 16.61 -25.13
C ASP A 578 14.80 15.37 -24.55
N HIS A 579 15.48 14.62 -23.67
CA HIS A 579 15.00 13.33 -23.17
C HIS A 579 14.96 13.25 -21.64
N ALA A 580 15.38 14.31 -20.93
CA ALA A 580 15.34 14.32 -19.48
C ALA A 580 15.12 15.70 -18.88
N GLN A 581 14.34 15.83 -17.79
CA GLN A 581 14.22 17.07 -17.04
C GLN A 581 15.55 17.43 -16.37
N GLN A 582 15.67 18.66 -15.88
CA GLN A 582 16.82 19.07 -15.09
C GLN A 582 16.82 18.39 -13.70
N GLY A 583 17.98 18.38 -13.04
CA GLY A 583 18.07 17.69 -11.76
C GLY A 583 19.43 17.73 -11.07
N LEU A 584 19.57 16.86 -10.06
CA LEU A 584 20.78 16.65 -9.27
C LEU A 584 21.39 15.28 -9.59
N ALA A 585 22.69 15.27 -9.87
CA ALA A 585 23.48 14.06 -9.93
C ALA A 585 24.55 14.05 -8.84
N VAL A 586 24.63 12.99 -8.04
CA VAL A 586 25.64 12.78 -7.00
C VAL A 586 26.44 11.53 -7.31
N THR A 587 27.76 11.62 -7.30
CA THR A 587 28.67 10.60 -7.81
C THR A 587 29.64 10.12 -6.73
N GLN A 588 29.79 8.80 -6.62
CA GLN A 588 30.88 8.13 -5.90
C GLN A 588 31.67 7.25 -6.87
N THR A 589 32.99 7.21 -6.67
CA THR A 589 33.89 6.34 -7.46
C THR A 589 34.55 5.31 -6.56
N GLY A 590 34.40 4.04 -6.88
CA GLY A 590 34.97 2.95 -6.10
C GLY A 590 34.53 1.58 -6.61
N HIS A 591 35.08 0.51 -6.03
CA HIS A 591 34.57 -0.84 -6.28
C HIS A 591 33.22 -1.06 -5.60
N THR A 592 33.02 -0.44 -4.44
CA THR A 592 31.75 -0.34 -3.73
C THR A 592 31.36 1.13 -3.57
N ALA A 593 30.06 1.38 -3.43
CA ALA A 593 29.53 2.70 -3.08
C ALA A 593 28.31 2.53 -2.16
N LYS A 594 28.06 3.54 -1.34
CA LYS A 594 26.86 3.60 -0.50
C LYS A 594 26.29 5.00 -0.55
N PHE A 595 25.02 5.15 -0.93
CA PHE A 595 24.29 6.42 -0.83
C PHE A 595 23.24 6.34 0.26
N LEU A 596 23.50 6.99 1.40
CA LEU A 596 22.54 7.17 2.49
C LEU A 596 21.98 8.59 2.41
N SER A 597 20.79 8.73 1.84
CA SER A 597 20.15 10.02 1.60
C SER A 597 18.85 10.16 2.39
N VAL A 598 18.61 11.37 2.89
CA VAL A 598 17.37 11.78 3.56
C VAL A 598 16.73 12.88 2.74
N LEU A 599 15.52 12.63 2.26
CA LEU A 599 14.75 13.51 1.39
C LEU A 599 13.54 14.02 2.16
N VAL A 600 13.52 15.31 2.47
CA VAL A 600 12.53 15.94 3.34
C VAL A 600 11.70 16.94 2.54
N PRO A 601 10.43 16.62 2.21
CA PRO A 601 9.50 17.59 1.67
C PRO A 601 9.22 18.70 2.69
N ARG A 602 9.18 19.96 2.23
CA ARG A 602 9.00 21.12 3.11
C ARG A 602 8.05 22.14 2.49
N ARG A 603 7.42 22.92 3.37
CA ARG A 603 6.74 24.18 3.06
C ARG A 603 6.96 25.18 4.19
N THR A 604 6.66 26.46 3.92
CA THR A 604 6.70 27.50 4.96
C THR A 604 5.84 27.12 6.17
N GLY A 605 6.38 27.26 7.39
CA GLY A 605 5.67 27.02 8.64
C GLY A 605 5.83 25.63 9.26
N LEU A 606 6.42 24.65 8.55
CA LEU A 606 6.77 23.37 9.15
C LEU A 606 8.00 23.48 10.06
N ALA A 607 8.00 22.79 11.19
CA ALA A 607 9.15 22.75 12.09
C ALA A 607 10.28 21.91 11.47
N PRO A 608 11.56 22.27 11.71
CA PRO A 608 12.70 21.67 11.01
C PRO A 608 12.93 20.22 11.45
N LEU A 609 13.36 19.38 10.49
CA LEU A 609 13.87 18.03 10.75
C LEU A 609 15.38 18.02 10.57
N THR A 610 16.10 17.38 11.48
CA THR A 610 17.56 17.25 11.44
C THR A 610 17.92 15.78 11.38
N ALA A 611 18.71 15.38 10.38
CA ALA A 611 19.16 14.01 10.22
C ALA A 611 20.63 13.86 10.62
N GLN A 612 20.96 12.74 11.26
CA GLN A 612 22.33 12.41 11.68
C GLN A 612 22.54 10.89 11.72
N LYS A 613 23.81 10.47 11.71
CA LYS A 613 24.18 9.07 11.91
C LYS A 613 24.33 8.77 13.40
N PRO A 614 23.54 7.85 13.97
CA PRO A 614 23.80 7.34 15.31
C PRO A 614 25.01 6.39 15.29
N GLN A 615 25.50 6.00 16.47
CA GLN A 615 26.45 4.90 16.58
C GLN A 615 25.77 3.59 16.16
N THR A 616 26.47 2.73 15.42
CA THR A 616 25.89 1.48 14.91
C THR A 616 26.79 0.26 15.11
N TYR A 617 26.16 -0.91 15.13
CA TYR A 617 26.78 -2.22 15.05
C TYR A 617 25.99 -3.09 14.06
N ASN A 618 26.66 -3.67 13.05
CA ASN A 618 26.06 -4.47 11.97
C ASN A 618 24.90 -3.82 11.20
N ALA A 619 24.77 -2.49 11.27
CA ALA A 619 23.74 -1.73 10.57
C ALA A 619 24.28 -0.39 10.05
N THR A 620 23.60 0.12 9.02
CA THR A 620 23.60 1.52 8.61
C THR A 620 22.31 2.13 9.14
N ALA A 621 22.41 3.27 9.81
CA ALA A 621 21.23 3.88 10.42
C ALA A 621 21.21 5.39 10.27
N VAL A 622 20.01 5.96 10.40
CA VAL A 622 19.73 7.38 10.46
C VAL A 622 18.88 7.65 11.69
N GLN A 623 19.25 8.70 12.43
CA GLN A 623 18.38 9.32 13.41
C GLN A 623 17.85 10.63 12.83
N VAL A 624 16.53 10.85 12.91
CA VAL A 624 15.90 12.11 12.52
C VAL A 624 15.19 12.70 13.73
N ASP A 625 15.55 13.92 14.11
CA ASP A 625 14.95 14.65 15.22
C ASP A 625 14.18 15.87 14.71
N GLY A 626 12.99 16.12 15.25
CA GLY A 626 12.18 17.30 14.96
C GLY A 626 10.68 17.04 15.15
N ASP A 627 9.87 18.10 15.14
CA ASP A 627 8.41 18.03 15.34
C ASP A 627 7.96 17.31 16.63
N GLY A 628 8.79 17.37 17.68
CA GLY A 628 8.56 16.67 18.95
C GLY A 628 8.87 15.16 18.91
N LYS A 629 9.40 14.67 17.79
CA LYS A 629 9.68 13.26 17.54
C LYS A 629 11.17 12.98 17.38
N ARG A 630 11.56 11.75 17.70
CA ARG A 630 12.85 11.16 17.33
C ARG A 630 12.61 9.85 16.61
N ASP A 631 13.14 9.73 15.41
CA ASP A 631 13.05 8.53 14.59
C ASP A 631 14.41 7.84 14.53
N ILE A 632 14.44 6.51 14.65
CA ILE A 632 15.61 5.69 14.36
C ILE A 632 15.25 4.72 13.23
N ILE A 633 15.96 4.84 12.11
CA ILE A 633 15.84 3.96 10.96
C ILE A 633 17.13 3.18 10.85
N ALA A 634 17.07 1.87 11.02
CA ALA A 634 18.22 0.98 10.94
C ALA A 634 18.02 -0.03 9.81
N VAL A 635 19.05 -0.23 8.99
CA VAL A 635 19.10 -1.25 7.94
C VAL A 635 20.36 -2.07 8.13
N ARG A 636 20.22 -3.39 8.20
CA ARG A 636 21.33 -4.33 8.36
C ARG A 636 22.35 -4.18 7.22
N THR A 637 23.65 -4.27 7.56
CA THR A 637 24.75 -4.25 6.58
C THR A 637 25.24 -5.63 6.15
N ASP A 638 25.07 -6.66 6.99
CA ASP A 638 25.47 -8.04 6.65
C ASP A 638 24.38 -8.75 5.84
N THR A 639 24.78 -9.27 4.69
CA THR A 639 23.90 -9.96 3.75
C THR A 639 24.13 -11.47 3.72
N SER A 640 24.99 -12.01 4.58
CA SER A 640 25.34 -13.43 4.67
C SER A 640 24.48 -14.17 5.69
N GLY A 641 23.87 -15.29 5.29
CA GLY A 641 23.26 -16.26 6.22
C GLY A 641 22.20 -15.69 7.18
N ALA A 642 22.25 -16.15 8.44
CA ALA A 642 21.29 -15.83 9.50
C ALA A 642 21.28 -14.33 9.82
N ILE A 643 20.14 -13.79 10.26
CA ILE A 643 19.99 -12.38 10.63
C ILE A 643 20.80 -12.13 11.91
N PRO A 644 21.92 -11.37 11.85
CA PRO A 644 22.70 -11.08 13.04
C PRO A 644 22.03 -9.98 13.88
N LEU A 645 22.49 -9.85 15.12
CA LEU A 645 22.12 -8.73 15.98
C LEU A 645 22.61 -7.42 15.37
N PHE A 646 21.75 -6.39 15.39
CA PHE A 646 22.12 -5.02 15.03
C PHE A 646 21.91 -4.06 16.21
N GLY A 647 22.62 -2.93 16.17
CA GLY A 647 22.42 -1.80 17.07
C GLY A 647 22.48 -0.47 16.32
N ALA A 648 21.64 0.49 16.73
CA ALA A 648 21.58 1.84 16.20
C ALA A 648 21.17 2.83 17.31
N GLY A 649 22.14 3.50 17.92
CA GLY A 649 21.90 4.31 19.11
C GLY A 649 21.40 3.42 20.27
N THR A 650 20.19 3.69 20.74
CA THR A 650 19.51 2.98 21.83
C THR A 650 18.76 1.73 21.36
N LEU A 651 18.51 1.62 20.05
CA LEU A 651 17.78 0.52 19.43
C LEU A 651 18.71 -0.68 19.20
N ALA A 652 18.27 -1.87 19.58
CA ALA A 652 18.90 -3.13 19.21
C ALA A 652 17.86 -4.17 18.78
N GLY A 653 18.27 -5.13 17.96
CA GLY A 653 17.30 -6.06 17.40
C GLY A 653 17.89 -7.18 16.55
N ARG A 654 16.99 -8.06 16.10
CA ARG A 654 17.23 -9.05 15.04
C ARG A 654 16.20 -8.86 13.93
N ALA A 655 16.55 -8.03 12.94
CA ALA A 655 15.71 -7.74 11.78
C ALA A 655 16.56 -7.29 10.59
N VAL A 656 15.97 -7.28 9.39
CA VAL A 656 16.60 -6.68 8.20
C VAL A 656 16.59 -5.16 8.31
N ALA A 657 15.46 -4.62 8.75
CA ALA A 657 15.30 -3.20 9.01
C ALA A 657 14.34 -2.97 10.16
N ALA A 658 14.54 -1.85 10.83
CA ALA A 658 13.63 -1.34 11.84
C ALA A 658 13.47 0.16 11.68
N ILE A 659 12.24 0.63 11.86
CA ILE A 659 11.89 2.06 11.98
C ILE A 659 11.20 2.20 13.31
N VAL A 660 11.70 3.06 14.19
CA VAL A 660 11.02 3.33 15.47
C VAL A 660 10.93 4.84 15.67
N THR A 661 9.72 5.31 15.93
CA THR A 661 9.40 6.71 16.19
C THR A 661 9.04 6.88 17.65
N TYR A 662 9.72 7.81 18.31
CA TYR A 662 9.52 8.15 19.70
C TYR A 662 8.93 9.55 19.85
N ALA A 663 7.95 9.70 20.72
CA ALA A 663 7.49 10.98 21.26
C ALA A 663 7.96 11.08 22.72
N GLY A 664 9.02 11.86 22.96
CA GLY A 664 9.72 11.81 24.24
C GLY A 664 10.38 10.46 24.47
N SER A 665 10.01 9.74 25.53
CA SER A 665 10.48 8.38 25.84
C SER A 665 9.53 7.27 25.36
N GLN A 666 8.34 7.63 24.86
CA GLN A 666 7.31 6.67 24.46
C GLN A 666 7.45 6.30 22.99
N VAL A 667 7.26 5.03 22.67
CA VAL A 667 7.17 4.56 21.27
C VAL A 667 5.80 4.96 20.72
N GLU A 668 5.80 5.79 19.68
CA GLU A 668 4.59 6.22 18.97
C GLU A 668 4.27 5.27 17.81
N SER A 669 5.29 4.88 17.05
CA SER A 669 5.18 3.86 16.00
C SER A 669 6.45 3.00 15.92
N LEU A 670 6.30 1.77 15.46
CA LEU A 670 7.43 0.92 15.09
C LEU A 670 7.11 0.08 13.85
N MET A 671 8.16 -0.26 13.11
CA MET A 671 8.12 -1.22 12.03
C MET A 671 9.34 -2.13 12.14
N MET A 672 9.12 -3.44 12.04
CA MET A 672 10.15 -4.48 11.97
C MET A 672 9.98 -5.25 10.67
N VAL A 673 11.04 -5.31 9.87
CA VAL A 673 11.02 -6.00 8.57
C VAL A 673 11.86 -7.26 8.63
N ARG A 674 11.21 -8.41 8.36
CA ARG A 674 11.79 -9.76 8.42
C ARG A 674 12.69 -9.89 9.64
N GLY A 675 12.07 -9.92 10.81
CA GLY A 675 12.76 -10.02 12.09
C GLY A 675 11.84 -10.55 13.17
N ASP A 676 12.39 -10.79 14.34
CA ASP A 676 11.66 -11.44 15.44
C ASP A 676 11.81 -10.76 16.79
N TRP A 677 12.68 -9.77 16.97
CA TRP A 677 12.60 -8.91 18.15
C TRP A 677 13.29 -7.57 17.97
N LEU A 678 12.79 -6.58 18.72
CA LEU A 678 13.37 -5.25 18.90
C LEU A 678 13.32 -4.85 20.37
N LEU A 679 14.38 -4.16 20.82
CA LEU A 679 14.47 -3.53 22.14
C LEU A 679 15.02 -2.12 22.03
N ASN A 680 14.71 -1.28 23.01
CA ASN A 680 15.29 0.05 23.15
C ASN A 680 15.80 0.24 24.58
N ASP A 681 17.10 0.52 24.74
CA ASP A 681 17.78 0.66 26.04
C ASP A 681 17.47 -0.48 27.03
N GLY A 682 17.45 -1.71 26.51
CA GLY A 682 17.15 -2.93 27.28
C GLY A 682 15.67 -3.23 27.48
N VAL A 683 14.76 -2.30 27.13
CA VAL A 683 13.30 -2.49 27.22
C VAL A 683 12.80 -3.16 25.94
N ALA A 684 12.13 -4.30 26.06
CA ALA A 684 11.56 -5.00 24.92
C ALA A 684 10.42 -4.19 24.28
N LEU A 685 10.47 -4.03 22.96
CA LEU A 685 9.40 -3.37 22.19
C LEU A 685 8.46 -4.41 21.59
N VAL A 686 9.04 -5.44 20.99
CA VAL A 686 8.32 -6.55 20.37
C VAL A 686 9.22 -7.78 20.33
N SER A 687 8.64 -8.97 20.50
CA SER A 687 9.30 -10.21 20.12
C SER A 687 8.33 -11.28 19.60
N THR A 688 8.83 -12.19 18.77
CA THR A 688 8.11 -13.31 18.16
C THR A 688 8.98 -14.57 18.15
N ASN A 689 8.35 -15.73 17.95
CA ASN A 689 9.05 -17.01 17.79
C ASN A 689 9.42 -17.33 16.33
N ALA A 690 9.18 -16.40 15.40
CA ALA A 690 9.47 -16.52 13.97
C ALA A 690 9.73 -15.14 13.36
N ASP A 691 10.48 -15.08 12.26
CA ASP A 691 10.67 -13.84 11.52
C ASP A 691 9.33 -13.39 10.92
N VAL A 692 8.94 -12.15 11.21
CA VAL A 692 7.72 -11.52 10.71
C VAL A 692 8.02 -10.16 10.09
N ASN A 693 7.06 -9.68 9.30
CA ASN A 693 6.88 -8.25 9.11
C ASN A 693 5.87 -7.76 10.14
N LEU A 694 6.17 -6.66 10.82
CA LEU A 694 5.30 -6.09 11.83
C LEU A 694 5.32 -4.57 11.77
N SER A 695 4.14 -3.95 11.80
CA SER A 695 3.95 -2.54 12.10
C SER A 695 3.19 -2.41 13.43
N ARG A 696 3.49 -1.38 14.21
CA ARG A 696 2.68 -0.94 15.35
C ARG A 696 2.55 0.58 15.28
N ARG A 697 1.36 1.08 15.56
CA ARG A 697 1.09 2.50 15.75
C ARG A 697 0.13 2.70 16.90
N ASN A 698 0.32 3.78 17.65
CA ASN A 698 -0.66 4.22 18.62
C ASN A 698 -1.67 5.14 17.92
N GLU A 699 -2.95 4.87 18.13
CA GLU A 699 -4.07 5.74 17.78
C GLU A 699 -4.64 6.35 19.07
N ASP A 700 -5.62 7.25 18.94
CA ASP A 700 -6.16 8.01 20.09
C ASP A 700 -6.67 7.10 21.20
N ASP A 701 -7.31 5.98 20.85
CA ASP A 701 -7.91 5.06 21.80
C ASP A 701 -7.45 3.61 21.74
N SER A 702 -6.52 3.29 20.85
CA SER A 702 -6.07 1.93 20.62
C SER A 702 -4.63 1.88 20.14
N VAL A 703 -4.03 0.70 20.24
CA VAL A 703 -2.78 0.35 19.55
C VAL A 703 -3.14 -0.59 18.42
N ILE A 704 -2.78 -0.21 17.19
CA ILE A 704 -2.94 -1.08 16.02
C ILE A 704 -1.63 -1.75 15.71
N VAL A 705 -1.65 -3.07 15.59
CA VAL A 705 -0.50 -3.89 15.19
C VAL A 705 -0.87 -4.68 13.95
N GLU A 706 -0.10 -4.52 12.89
CA GLU A 706 -0.26 -5.30 11.66
C GLU A 706 0.90 -6.28 11.58
N ILE A 707 0.59 -7.58 11.47
CA ILE A 707 1.59 -8.65 11.45
C ILE A 707 1.37 -9.56 10.25
N ALA A 708 2.43 -9.91 9.53
CA ALA A 708 2.36 -10.75 8.34
C ALA A 708 3.61 -11.64 8.22
N PRO A 709 3.54 -12.74 7.44
CA PRO A 709 4.74 -13.42 6.98
C PRO A 709 5.67 -12.42 6.26
N PRO A 710 7.01 -12.58 6.37
CA PRO A 710 7.92 -11.80 5.55
C PRO A 710 7.56 -11.92 4.07
N TYR A 711 7.79 -10.87 3.29
CA TYR A 711 7.49 -10.87 1.86
C TYR A 711 8.11 -12.09 1.15
N LYS A 712 7.31 -12.82 0.36
CA LYS A 712 7.65 -14.11 -0.31
C LYS A 712 7.93 -15.30 0.61
N ALA A 713 7.70 -15.19 1.92
CA ALA A 713 7.74 -16.33 2.83
C ALA A 713 6.46 -17.17 2.73
N ALA A 714 6.55 -18.42 3.17
CA ALA A 714 5.39 -19.28 3.34
C ALA A 714 4.57 -18.84 4.58
N PRO A 715 3.29 -19.26 4.68
CA PRO A 715 2.49 -19.12 5.89
C PRO A 715 3.22 -19.62 7.15
N LEU A 716 3.07 -18.92 8.27
CA LEU A 716 3.82 -19.21 9.51
C LEU A 716 3.02 -20.06 10.52
N GLY A 717 1.70 -20.17 10.38
CA GLY A 717 0.84 -20.71 11.42
C GLY A 717 0.83 -19.84 12.67
N VAL A 718 0.77 -20.43 13.86
CA VAL A 718 0.67 -19.68 15.12
C VAL A 718 2.02 -19.07 15.53
N VAL A 719 2.08 -17.76 15.53
CA VAL A 719 3.17 -16.93 16.05
C VAL A 719 2.83 -16.50 17.49
N GLN A 720 3.82 -16.61 18.37
CA GLN A 720 3.75 -16.10 19.75
C GLN A 720 4.27 -14.67 19.77
N LEU A 721 3.37 -13.70 19.65
CA LEU A 721 3.69 -12.28 19.63
C LEU A 721 3.73 -11.72 21.06
N ARG A 722 4.85 -11.14 21.46
CA ARG A 722 4.97 -10.34 22.68
C ARG A 722 5.12 -8.87 22.32
N LEU A 723 4.28 -8.02 22.89
CA LEU A 723 4.29 -6.58 22.64
C LEU A 723 4.54 -5.83 23.95
N GLY A 724 5.59 -5.02 23.99
CA GLY A 724 5.93 -4.20 25.17
C GLY A 724 5.33 -2.79 25.12
N GLY A 725 5.46 -2.07 26.23
CA GLY A 725 4.99 -0.68 26.36
C GLY A 725 3.55 -0.56 26.85
N PHE A 726 3.08 -1.52 27.64
CA PHE A 726 1.80 -1.48 28.34
C PHE A 726 2.02 -1.34 29.85
N SER A 727 1.03 -0.81 30.57
CA SER A 727 1.05 -0.80 32.04
C SER A 727 0.96 -2.23 32.58
N ALA A 728 1.95 -2.63 33.39
CA ALA A 728 1.98 -3.94 34.04
C ALA A 728 0.71 -4.19 34.85
N GLY A 729 0.20 -5.43 34.84
CA GLY A 729 -1.02 -5.83 35.56
C GLY A 729 -2.34 -5.33 34.95
N ALA A 730 -2.30 -4.38 34.02
CA ALA A 730 -3.50 -3.84 33.39
C ALA A 730 -4.08 -4.79 32.32
N GLY A 731 -5.41 -4.84 32.24
CA GLY A 731 -6.15 -5.61 31.23
C GLY A 731 -6.50 -4.77 29.99
N TYR A 732 -6.25 -5.33 28.81
CA TYR A 732 -6.50 -4.69 27.52
C TYR A 732 -7.44 -5.55 26.67
N VAL A 733 -8.44 -4.94 26.04
CA VAL A 733 -9.32 -5.65 25.10
C VAL A 733 -8.59 -5.82 23.78
N VAL A 734 -8.47 -7.06 23.31
CA VAL A 734 -7.78 -7.40 22.07
C VAL A 734 -8.79 -7.93 21.05
N ALA A 735 -8.67 -7.45 19.82
CA ALA A 735 -9.37 -7.98 18.65
C ALA A 735 -8.37 -8.30 17.54
N VAL A 736 -8.64 -9.34 16.75
CA VAL A 736 -7.88 -9.68 15.55
C VAL A 736 -8.84 -9.67 14.36
N ASP A 737 -8.53 -8.87 13.35
CA ASP A 737 -9.37 -8.59 12.18
C ASP A 737 -10.81 -8.20 12.55
N GLY A 738 -10.94 -7.39 13.59
CA GLY A 738 -12.22 -6.94 14.14
C GLY A 738 -12.96 -7.99 14.99
N VAL A 739 -12.43 -9.21 15.12
CA VAL A 739 -13.00 -10.25 15.98
C VAL A 739 -12.40 -10.16 17.38
N ARG A 740 -13.23 -9.85 18.38
CA ARG A 740 -12.81 -9.72 19.78
C ARG A 740 -12.33 -11.06 20.34
N MET A 741 -11.10 -11.09 20.84
CA MET A 741 -10.46 -12.25 21.47
C MET A 741 -10.68 -12.32 22.99
N GLY A 742 -10.93 -11.18 23.63
CA GLY A 742 -11.12 -11.07 25.08
C GLY A 742 -10.26 -9.97 25.68
N THR A 743 -10.13 -9.99 27.01
CA THR A 743 -9.21 -9.10 27.74
C THR A 743 -7.93 -9.86 28.06
N MET A 744 -6.78 -9.28 27.74
CA MET A 744 -5.45 -9.83 28.03
C MET A 744 -4.72 -8.93 29.02
N THR A 745 -4.09 -9.53 30.03
CA THR A 745 -3.38 -8.79 31.08
C THR A 745 -1.90 -8.68 30.71
N ALA A 746 -1.35 -7.46 30.79
CA ALA A 746 0.09 -7.25 30.62
C ALA A 746 0.85 -7.83 31.82
N ASP A 747 1.97 -8.50 31.55
CA ASP A 747 2.80 -9.10 32.60
C ASP A 747 3.55 -8.05 33.44
N GLY A 748 4.36 -8.49 34.41
CA GLY A 748 5.15 -7.60 35.26
C GLY A 748 6.17 -6.74 34.52
N ALA A 749 6.51 -7.08 33.27
CA ALA A 749 7.37 -6.27 32.41
C ALA A 749 6.58 -5.31 31.50
N GLY A 750 5.24 -5.33 31.59
CA GLY A 750 4.38 -4.54 30.71
C GLY A 750 4.27 -5.12 29.30
N GLU A 751 4.43 -6.44 29.15
CA GLU A 751 4.29 -7.15 27.88
C GLU A 751 2.94 -7.87 27.75
N LEU A 752 2.32 -7.77 26.57
CA LEU A 752 1.17 -8.58 26.17
C LEU A 752 1.62 -9.77 25.31
N LEU A 753 1.28 -10.99 25.73
CA LEU A 753 1.53 -12.22 24.96
C LEU A 753 0.27 -12.64 24.20
N LEU A 754 0.36 -12.64 22.87
CA LEU A 754 -0.73 -12.90 21.93
C LEU A 754 -0.37 -14.09 21.01
N PRO A 755 -1.09 -15.22 21.05
CA PRO A 755 -1.00 -16.24 20.00
C PRO A 755 -1.81 -15.79 18.78
N VAL A 756 -1.16 -15.63 17.64
CA VAL A 756 -1.80 -15.14 16.39
C VAL A 756 -1.46 -16.07 15.24
N GLU A 757 -2.46 -16.47 14.45
CA GLU A 757 -2.24 -17.24 13.22
C GLU A 757 -1.83 -16.29 12.08
N VAL A 758 -0.57 -16.40 11.63
CA VAL A 758 0.06 -15.47 10.69
C VAL A 758 0.31 -16.20 9.36
N ASP A 759 -0.77 -16.50 8.65
CA ASP A 759 -0.72 -17.08 7.30
C ASP A 759 -0.80 -16.01 6.21
N GLU A 760 -1.36 -14.85 6.55
CA GLU A 760 -1.46 -13.63 5.76
C GLU A 760 -1.38 -12.40 6.70
N LEU A 761 -1.62 -11.20 6.17
CA LEU A 761 -1.67 -9.99 6.98
C LEU A 761 -2.82 -10.07 8.00
N ARG A 762 -2.51 -9.87 9.27
CA ARG A 762 -3.47 -9.78 10.38
C ARG A 762 -3.43 -8.38 10.98
N THR A 763 -4.58 -7.82 11.28
CA THR A 763 -4.70 -6.55 12.02
C THR A 763 -5.16 -6.82 13.44
N ILE A 764 -4.34 -6.46 14.42
CA ILE A 764 -4.63 -6.59 15.84
C ILE A 764 -4.96 -5.19 16.38
N THR A 765 -6.11 -5.06 17.01
CA THR A 765 -6.52 -3.85 17.71
C THR A 765 -6.48 -4.11 19.21
N ILE A 766 -5.72 -3.30 19.93
CA ILE A 766 -5.60 -3.37 21.39
C ILE A 766 -6.20 -2.08 21.94
N GLU A 767 -7.39 -2.15 22.53
CA GLU A 767 -8.06 -0.98 23.10
C GLU A 767 -7.29 -0.51 24.35
N VAL A 768 -6.90 0.75 24.36
CA VAL A 768 -6.27 1.37 25.52
C VAL A 768 -7.37 1.80 26.50
N PRO A 769 -7.36 1.33 27.76
CA PRO A 769 -8.36 1.72 28.74
C PRO A 769 -8.38 3.24 28.97
N ASN A 770 -9.56 3.82 29.18
CA ASN A 770 -9.69 5.24 29.54
C ASN A 770 -9.04 5.57 30.89
N LEU A 771 -8.97 4.60 31.80
CA LEU A 771 -8.48 4.75 33.16
C LEU A 771 -7.70 3.50 33.56
N VAL A 772 -6.49 3.68 34.07
CA VAL A 772 -5.60 2.62 34.56
C VAL A 772 -5.18 2.97 35.99
N ALA A 773 -5.43 2.03 36.92
CA ALA A 773 -4.84 2.07 38.25
C ALA A 773 -3.42 1.48 38.19
N ASN A 774 -2.50 2.05 38.96
CA ASN A 774 -1.17 1.49 39.18
C ASN A 774 -0.83 1.66 40.66
N ALA A 775 -0.70 0.55 41.39
CA ALA A 775 -0.47 0.48 42.83
C ALA A 775 1.03 0.56 43.21
N GLY A 776 1.92 0.58 42.22
CA GLY A 776 3.37 0.53 42.39
C GLY A 776 3.94 -0.90 42.38
N PRO A 777 5.27 -1.06 42.37
CA PRO A 777 5.92 -2.37 42.42
C PRO A 777 5.78 -3.02 43.80
N ASP A 778 5.88 -4.35 43.84
CA ASP A 778 5.95 -5.12 45.09
C ASP A 778 7.13 -4.65 45.96
N GLN A 779 6.94 -4.64 47.28
CA GLN A 779 7.92 -4.16 48.25
C GLN A 779 8.31 -5.26 49.23
N THR A 780 9.58 -5.29 49.61
CA THR A 780 10.07 -6.07 50.76
C THR A 780 10.72 -5.11 51.74
N VAL A 781 10.22 -5.09 52.97
CA VAL A 781 10.72 -4.27 54.09
C VAL A 781 10.93 -5.16 55.31
N THR A 782 11.76 -4.71 56.25
CA THR A 782 12.01 -5.43 57.51
C THR A 782 11.44 -4.60 58.64
N ASP A 783 10.62 -5.22 59.50
CA ASP A 783 10.19 -4.66 60.78
C ASP A 783 11.44 -4.32 61.62
N THR A 784 11.79 -3.05 61.70
CA THR A 784 13.08 -2.62 62.27
C THR A 784 13.02 -2.45 63.79
N ASP A 785 11.84 -2.17 64.35
CA ASP A 785 11.64 -1.96 65.79
C ASP A 785 11.02 -3.18 66.49
N GLY A 786 10.67 -4.23 65.75
CA GLY A 786 10.21 -5.50 66.29
C GLY A 786 8.78 -5.46 66.81
N ASP A 787 8.02 -4.40 66.51
CA ASP A 787 6.67 -4.19 67.06
C ASP A 787 5.60 -5.05 66.37
N GLY A 788 6.00 -5.86 65.38
CA GLY A 788 5.14 -6.70 64.57
C GLY A 788 4.53 -5.98 63.38
N PHE A 789 4.90 -4.72 63.12
CA PHE A 789 4.46 -3.89 62.01
C PHE A 789 5.63 -3.15 61.34
N GLU A 790 5.43 -2.67 60.11
CA GLU A 790 6.38 -1.75 59.47
C GLU A 790 5.63 -0.70 58.66
N THR A 791 6.13 0.54 58.70
CA THR A 791 5.50 1.67 58.00
C THR A 791 6.00 1.77 56.58
N VAL A 792 5.12 1.50 55.61
CA VAL A 792 5.45 1.60 54.19
C VAL A 792 4.74 2.78 53.52
N THR A 793 5.34 3.26 52.44
CA THR A 793 4.72 4.24 51.54
C THR A 793 4.26 3.54 50.28
N LEU A 794 2.95 3.58 50.03
CA LEU A 794 2.30 3.16 48.81
C LEU A 794 2.17 4.37 47.88
N ASP A 795 2.46 4.18 46.59
CA ASP A 795 2.46 5.26 45.61
C ASP A 795 1.67 4.87 44.36
N GLY A 796 0.50 5.47 44.22
CA GLY A 796 -0.41 5.29 43.10
C GLY A 796 -0.24 6.34 42.01
N SER A 797 0.84 7.14 42.06
CA SER A 797 1.05 8.28 41.16
C SER A 797 1.24 7.91 39.70
N ALA A 798 1.61 6.66 39.42
CA ALA A 798 1.69 6.11 38.08
C ALA A 798 0.32 5.75 37.46
N SER A 799 -0.79 5.90 38.20
CA SER A 799 -2.14 5.77 37.66
C SER A 799 -2.43 6.87 36.63
N PHE A 800 -3.16 6.54 35.58
CA PHE A 800 -3.38 7.45 34.45
C PHE A 800 -4.83 7.40 33.94
N ALA A 801 -5.36 8.57 33.60
CA ALA A 801 -6.62 8.73 32.88
C ALA A 801 -6.36 9.40 31.53
N ARG A 802 -6.81 8.77 30.44
CA ARG A 802 -6.70 9.33 29.09
C ARG A 802 -7.65 10.51 28.90
N THR A 803 -8.85 10.40 29.46
CA THR A 803 -9.84 11.47 29.43
C THR A 803 -10.27 11.84 30.83
N GLY A 804 -10.27 13.14 31.10
CA GLY A 804 -10.59 13.68 32.40
C GLY A 804 -9.50 13.46 33.45
N GLU A 805 -9.63 14.13 34.59
CA GLU A 805 -8.68 14.00 35.69
C GLU A 805 -9.04 12.82 36.59
N ILE A 806 -8.04 12.14 37.15
CA ILE A 806 -8.27 11.22 38.27
C ILE A 806 -8.67 12.06 39.48
N THR A 807 -9.84 11.75 40.04
CA THR A 807 -10.46 12.47 41.15
C THR A 807 -10.41 11.70 42.47
N GLY A 808 -10.05 10.42 42.45
CA GLY A 808 -9.96 9.59 43.66
C GLY A 808 -8.93 8.47 43.54
N TRP A 809 -8.24 8.22 44.64
CA TRP A 809 -7.36 7.08 44.89
C TRP A 809 -7.76 6.48 46.23
N PHE A 810 -8.14 5.21 46.24
CA PHE A 810 -8.69 4.50 47.38
C PHE A 810 -7.90 3.21 47.57
N TRP A 811 -7.26 3.04 48.73
CA TRP A 811 -6.47 1.86 49.02
C TRP A 811 -7.25 0.92 49.94
N PHE A 812 -7.17 -0.37 49.70
CA PHE A 812 -7.85 -1.42 50.45
C PHE A 812 -6.85 -2.49 50.88
N LEU A 813 -6.89 -2.86 52.16
CA LEU A 813 -6.18 -4.01 52.71
C LEU A 813 -7.24 -5.02 53.15
N ASP A 814 -7.18 -6.25 52.64
CA ASP A 814 -8.19 -7.31 52.89
C ASP A 814 -9.64 -6.84 52.63
N ASP A 815 -9.87 -6.18 51.49
CA ASP A 815 -11.15 -5.56 51.09
C ASP A 815 -11.67 -4.44 52.02
N VAL A 816 -10.90 -4.05 53.05
CA VAL A 816 -11.24 -2.94 53.95
C VAL A 816 -10.46 -1.70 53.55
N MET A 817 -11.17 -0.57 53.43
CA MET A 817 -10.59 0.70 53.05
C MET A 817 -9.50 1.16 54.03
N ALA A 818 -8.24 1.17 53.59
CA ALA A 818 -7.06 1.50 54.37
C ALA A 818 -6.74 2.99 54.37
N GLY A 819 -7.08 3.71 53.30
CA GLY A 819 -6.86 5.16 53.16
C GLY A 819 -7.26 5.72 51.80
N MET A 820 -7.15 7.06 51.68
CA MET A 820 -7.35 7.79 50.42
C MET A 820 -6.12 8.65 50.13
N GLY A 821 -5.81 8.84 48.86
CA GLY A 821 -4.72 9.69 48.40
C GLY A 821 -3.86 9.03 47.35
N GLN A 822 -3.26 9.84 46.48
CA GLN A 822 -2.33 9.36 45.44
C GLN A 822 -1.17 8.59 46.07
N THR A 823 -0.68 9.02 47.22
CA THR A 823 0.20 8.25 48.10
C THR A 823 -0.51 7.91 49.41
N LEU A 824 -0.16 6.78 50.02
CA LEU A 824 -0.64 6.36 51.32
C LEU A 824 0.51 5.83 52.17
N VAL A 825 0.70 6.39 53.36
CA VAL A 825 1.61 5.84 54.38
C VAL A 825 0.80 4.95 55.32
N LYS A 826 1.22 3.69 55.48
CA LYS A 826 0.46 2.70 56.26
C LYS A 826 1.40 1.76 57.01
N ALA A 827 1.12 1.52 58.29
CA ALA A 827 1.72 0.44 59.06
C ALA A 827 1.04 -0.89 58.66
N LEU A 828 1.85 -1.86 58.25
CA LEU A 828 1.42 -3.19 57.82
C LEU A 828 2.01 -4.26 58.74
N PRO A 829 1.26 -5.29 59.11
CA PRO A 829 1.76 -6.37 59.96
C PRO A 829 2.87 -7.18 59.27
N VAL A 830 3.76 -7.77 60.07
CA VAL A 830 4.73 -8.78 59.63
C VAL A 830 4.02 -9.90 58.86
N GLY A 831 4.53 -10.20 57.68
CA GLY A 831 3.93 -11.14 56.73
C GLY A 831 3.68 -10.54 55.35
N GLU A 832 2.99 -11.30 54.51
CA GLU A 832 2.61 -10.90 53.15
C GLU A 832 1.27 -10.12 53.19
N ASN A 833 1.28 -8.89 52.68
CA ASN A 833 0.12 -8.00 52.64
C ASN A 833 -0.25 -7.68 51.20
N VAL A 834 -1.44 -8.08 50.75
CA VAL A 834 -1.95 -7.75 49.40
C VAL A 834 -2.87 -6.54 49.50
N ILE A 835 -2.50 -5.46 48.81
CA ILE A 835 -3.18 -4.16 48.94
C ILE A 835 -3.72 -3.78 47.57
N THR A 836 -5.01 -3.43 47.51
CA THR A 836 -5.67 -3.01 46.27
C THR A 836 -5.78 -1.48 46.21
N LEU A 837 -5.31 -0.87 45.13
CA LEU A 837 -5.63 0.50 44.75
C LEU A 837 -6.86 0.51 43.85
N ALA A 838 -7.83 1.36 44.13
CA ALA A 838 -8.92 1.72 43.22
C ALA A 838 -8.84 3.22 42.89
N VAL A 839 -8.89 3.57 41.61
CA VAL A 839 -8.91 4.96 41.15
C VAL A 839 -10.24 5.30 40.50
N THR A 840 -10.63 6.57 40.53
CA THR A 840 -11.85 7.08 39.88
C THR A 840 -11.58 8.39 39.17
N ASN A 841 -12.06 8.56 37.93
CA ASN A 841 -11.91 9.83 37.20
C ASN A 841 -13.15 10.75 37.30
N MET A 842 -13.04 11.96 36.75
CA MET A 842 -14.11 12.97 36.78
C MET A 842 -15.41 12.55 36.06
N TYR A 843 -15.36 11.48 35.27
CA TYR A 843 -16.52 10.90 34.58
C TYR A 843 -17.13 9.72 35.35
N GLY A 844 -16.56 9.34 36.50
CA GLY A 844 -17.03 8.23 37.33
C GLY A 844 -16.54 6.85 36.88
N GLU A 845 -15.62 6.77 35.92
CA GLU A 845 -14.98 5.51 35.55
C GLU A 845 -14.07 5.04 36.70
N GLN A 846 -13.96 3.73 36.90
CA GLN A 846 -13.16 3.13 37.97
C GLN A 846 -12.19 2.09 37.41
N ALA A 847 -10.99 2.02 37.98
CA ALA A 847 -10.00 0.99 37.70
C ALA A 847 -9.32 0.54 38.99
N THR A 848 -8.82 -0.68 39.03
CA THR A 848 -8.16 -1.26 40.21
C THR A 848 -6.83 -1.92 39.86
N ASP A 849 -5.88 -1.92 40.79
CA ASP A 849 -4.59 -2.60 40.71
C ASP A 849 -4.15 -3.08 42.11
N THR A 850 -3.23 -4.03 42.20
CA THR A 850 -2.76 -4.60 43.48
C THR A 850 -1.26 -4.53 43.63
N VAL A 851 -0.77 -4.28 44.85
CA VAL A 851 0.64 -4.38 45.25
C VAL A 851 0.79 -5.34 46.41
N THR A 852 1.84 -6.16 46.38
CA THR A 852 2.21 -7.05 47.48
C THR A 852 3.33 -6.43 48.30
N VAL A 853 3.13 -6.28 49.60
CA VAL A 853 4.15 -5.83 50.54
C VAL A 853 4.48 -6.93 51.52
N THR A 854 5.71 -7.43 51.43
CA THR A 854 6.25 -8.42 52.37
C THR A 854 7.00 -7.69 53.47
N VAL A 855 6.45 -7.73 54.68
CA VAL A 855 7.12 -7.26 55.89
C VAL A 855 7.82 -8.46 56.52
N GLU A 856 9.13 -8.52 56.41
CA GLU A 856 9.94 -9.56 57.06
C GLU A 856 10.06 -9.25 58.56
N PRO A 857 10.04 -10.29 59.43
CA PRO A 857 10.26 -10.09 60.84
C PRO A 857 11.62 -9.41 61.10
N GLY A 858 11.66 -8.52 62.08
CA GLY A 858 12.91 -7.97 62.57
C GLY A 858 13.88 -9.06 63.01
N ALA A 859 15.17 -8.73 62.99
CA ALA A 859 16.16 -9.63 63.56
C ALA A 859 15.81 -9.86 65.04
N ALA A 860 15.57 -11.12 65.40
CA ALA A 860 15.34 -11.57 66.77
C ALA A 860 16.24 -10.83 67.77
N VAL A 861 15.65 -9.99 68.63
CA VAL A 861 16.40 -9.26 69.68
C VAL A 861 16.98 -10.29 70.64
N PRO A 862 18.31 -10.46 70.74
CA PRO A 862 18.88 -11.54 71.56
C PRO A 862 18.50 -11.30 73.03
N GLY A 863 17.73 -12.21 73.64
CA GLY A 863 17.22 -12.04 75.00
C GLY A 863 15.70 -11.83 75.11
N ASP A 864 15.04 -11.49 74.01
CA ASP A 864 13.57 -11.36 73.91
C ASP A 864 12.97 -12.74 73.58
N CYS A 865 12.38 -13.40 74.57
CA CYS A 865 11.77 -14.73 74.43
C CYS A 865 10.25 -14.72 74.36
N ASP A 866 9.57 -13.66 74.81
CA ASP A 866 8.12 -13.55 74.62
C ASP A 866 7.72 -12.83 73.32
N GLY A 867 8.68 -12.22 72.65
CA GLY A 867 8.60 -11.69 71.29
C GLY A 867 7.90 -10.35 71.21
N ASP A 868 7.91 -9.56 72.28
CA ASP A 868 7.24 -8.25 72.32
C ASP A 868 8.14 -7.07 71.88
N GLY A 869 9.39 -7.37 71.52
CA GLY A 869 10.32 -6.43 70.89
C GLY A 869 11.25 -5.71 71.86
N ASP A 870 11.12 -5.92 73.18
CA ASP A 870 12.10 -5.46 74.17
C ASP A 870 12.70 -6.63 74.97
N VAL A 871 13.73 -6.36 75.77
CA VAL A 871 14.33 -7.38 76.66
C VAL A 871 14.17 -6.95 78.10
N ASP A 872 13.17 -7.50 78.80
CA ASP A 872 12.79 -6.99 80.11
C ASP A 872 12.58 -8.08 81.19
N LEU A 873 11.88 -7.72 82.26
CA LEU A 873 11.64 -8.64 83.36
C LEU A 873 10.72 -9.80 82.98
N ASP A 874 9.84 -9.63 82.00
CA ASP A 874 8.92 -10.66 81.55
C ASP A 874 9.69 -11.75 80.77
N ASP A 875 10.68 -11.38 79.96
CA ASP A 875 11.63 -12.34 79.37
C ASP A 875 12.45 -13.07 80.42
N PHE A 876 12.95 -12.33 81.40
CA PHE A 876 13.71 -12.92 82.49
C PHE A 876 12.85 -13.93 83.26
N VAL A 877 11.55 -13.67 83.41
CA VAL A 877 10.62 -14.59 84.05
C VAL A 877 10.46 -15.87 83.22
N VAL A 878 10.35 -15.78 81.90
CA VAL A 878 10.25 -16.94 81.00
C VAL A 878 11.52 -17.79 81.05
N LEU A 879 12.70 -17.18 80.88
CA LEU A 879 13.99 -17.87 80.97
C LEU A 879 14.18 -18.51 82.36
N LYS A 880 13.89 -17.78 83.44
CA LYS A 880 14.01 -18.30 84.81
C LYS A 880 13.10 -19.51 85.06
N ASN A 881 11.89 -19.50 84.50
CA ASN A 881 10.93 -20.59 84.70
C ASN A 881 11.33 -21.87 83.98
N ASN A 882 12.12 -21.76 82.91
CA ASN A 882 12.63 -22.88 82.14
C ASN A 882 14.11 -23.21 82.44
N PHE A 883 14.76 -22.44 83.31
CA PHE A 883 16.18 -22.59 83.62
C PHE A 883 16.56 -24.02 84.04
N GLY A 884 17.51 -24.63 83.33
CA GLY A 884 17.92 -26.02 83.48
C GLY A 884 17.14 -27.04 82.63
N ARG A 885 16.24 -26.60 81.73
CA ARG A 885 15.60 -27.43 80.72
C ARG A 885 16.63 -27.83 79.65
N THR A 886 16.58 -29.07 79.16
CA THR A 886 17.57 -29.61 78.21
C THR A 886 16.94 -30.50 77.15
N GLY A 887 17.41 -30.42 75.92
CA GLY A 887 17.15 -31.36 74.82
C GLY A 887 15.96 -31.02 73.94
N ASP A 888 15.09 -30.11 74.37
CA ASP A 888 13.92 -29.65 73.62
C ASP A 888 13.61 -28.16 73.82
N ALA A 889 14.54 -27.38 74.42
CA ALA A 889 14.33 -25.96 74.62
C ALA A 889 14.26 -25.23 73.28
N THR A 890 13.41 -24.20 73.25
CA THR A 890 13.25 -23.27 72.14
C THR A 890 13.51 -21.85 72.62
N ARG A 891 13.66 -20.89 71.71
CA ARG A 891 13.81 -19.47 72.08
C ARG A 891 12.67 -18.96 72.95
N ALA A 892 11.44 -19.44 72.77
CA ALA A 892 10.28 -19.11 73.61
C ALA A 892 10.35 -19.74 75.02
N ASP A 893 11.23 -20.72 75.23
CA ASP A 893 11.58 -21.25 76.55
C ASP A 893 12.78 -20.51 77.16
N GLY A 894 13.43 -19.59 76.43
CA GLY A 894 14.63 -18.87 76.86
C GLY A 894 15.95 -19.43 76.34
N ASP A 895 15.96 -20.31 75.33
CA ASP A 895 17.18 -20.76 74.61
C ASP A 895 17.56 -19.72 73.54
N PHE A 896 18.48 -18.83 73.88
CA PHE A 896 18.90 -17.70 73.06
C PHE A 896 20.11 -17.98 72.18
N ASP A 897 20.90 -19.03 72.48
CA ASP A 897 22.06 -19.42 71.66
C ASP A 897 21.77 -20.59 70.68
N GLY A 898 20.61 -21.25 70.84
CA GLY A 898 20.06 -22.26 69.94
C GLY A 898 20.61 -23.66 70.17
N ASP A 899 21.26 -23.93 71.31
CA ASP A 899 21.89 -25.21 71.62
C ASP A 899 20.93 -26.29 72.18
N ARG A 900 19.66 -25.91 72.39
CA ARG A 900 18.55 -26.72 72.93
C ARG A 900 18.57 -26.95 74.43
N ASP A 901 19.29 -26.17 75.21
CA ASP A 901 19.07 -26.04 76.64
C ASP A 901 18.79 -24.58 77.08
N VAL A 902 18.44 -24.38 78.36
CA VAL A 902 18.23 -23.05 78.95
C VAL A 902 19.15 -22.92 80.14
N ASP A 903 20.29 -22.24 79.98
CA ASP A 903 21.34 -22.21 80.97
C ASP A 903 21.96 -20.82 81.22
N LEU A 904 23.17 -20.79 81.80
CA LEU A 904 23.86 -19.54 82.12
C LEU A 904 24.25 -18.74 80.86
N ASP A 905 24.51 -19.40 79.74
CA ASP A 905 24.91 -18.76 78.49
C ASP A 905 23.70 -18.01 77.88
N ASP A 906 22.50 -18.57 77.97
CA ASP A 906 21.26 -17.85 77.62
C ASP A 906 20.98 -16.67 78.54
N PHE A 907 21.17 -16.84 79.84
CA PHE A 907 21.02 -15.73 80.78
C PHE A 907 22.02 -14.61 80.50
N VAL A 908 23.22 -14.92 80.01
CA VAL A 908 24.21 -13.93 79.58
C VAL A 908 23.70 -13.17 78.36
N ILE A 909 23.05 -13.83 77.40
CA ILE A 909 22.45 -13.18 76.23
C ILE A 909 21.33 -12.23 76.66
N LEU A 910 20.38 -12.70 77.47
CA LEU A 910 19.29 -11.88 78.00
C LEU A 910 19.80 -10.67 78.77
N LYS A 911 20.70 -10.91 79.74
CA LYS A 911 21.27 -9.84 80.57
C LYS A 911 22.01 -8.80 79.74
N SER A 912 22.69 -9.21 78.67
CA SER A 912 23.49 -8.31 77.84
C SER A 912 22.64 -7.34 77.02
N ASN A 913 21.37 -7.70 76.79
CA ASN A 913 20.40 -6.89 76.07
C ASN A 913 19.31 -6.32 77.01
N PHE A 914 19.33 -6.65 78.29
CA PHE A 914 18.31 -6.21 79.25
C PHE A 914 18.11 -4.68 79.30
N GLY A 915 16.90 -4.23 79.03
CA GLY A 915 16.48 -2.83 78.96
C GLY A 915 16.72 -2.15 77.61
N THR A 916 17.02 -2.93 76.55
CA THR A 916 16.84 -2.51 75.14
C THR A 916 15.40 -2.73 74.77
#